data_AF-A0A2R6MEL8-F1
#
_entry.id   AF-A0A2R6MEL8-F1
#
_cell.length_a   1.000
_cell.length_b   1.000
_cell.length_c   1.000
_cell.angle_alpha   90.00
_cell.angle_beta   90.00
_cell.angle_gamma   90.00
#
_symmetry.space_group_name_H-M   'P 1'
#
loop_
_entity.id
_entity.type
_entity.pdbx_description
1 polymer ?
#
loop_
_entity_poly.entity_id
_entity_poly.type
_entity_poly.pdbx_seq_one_letter_code
_entity_poly.pdbx_strand_id
1 'polypeptide(L)'
;MSQGSEGGFEEFDPLTYQEGERAAASIIEDYNDSIDILAEPVQNAMDAVVRAEENDLYSDTDDDSDECSGTDKESTEIPAKVRVEINTDEGIISVKDNGRGFPLEELQHFIAPEATNKRDLYDDGTVRGHKGVGLTFLAYGFNYFEVESKTPEEEPYRLTLEDGRRWVESDEVDAATRPKAEPELLEEDELERGTKVTIQTDETTRPSNLSHVFNTATMMKTILETQTAAGVVPPLDESHPPVDITLGYTSDGSTEELDVQDRYRYPHERLNEDLDDGEAPLQTIEVDTESDEEVDPADRNAHHGVYSFFDADYISSKITESHTGEYLTEVDEIKDYIQNHELQVYVLYTYSNEYRDKLKERWDIVGNWSFHKPGIRIASDGMISLWHENANLSYSGGRNQRLWFVYHFSSDVAPDSGRNDFPNETKDVIHGTKQFLHSDVVSSADDYLRAAPPRSGRDSELQKAPLERALEMDDISADTIEGLGTIPHRKEPHEEQDVVSIFNQLVGLGLLECYKPSFFTGVGAFDGFVRYDPDSVPSQLHEVFPGSSSITGQQSAITLEFKRNGVDIIEHIVNETKEWQEMDLLVCWELEEPTGDDGEDTESDDEDDSENDDIVATRELGGKTVTFRQPTSSEDRRYAGVTHIATLSSAGQVPLRTIALKDLIEQT
;
A
#
# COMPACT_ATOMS: atom_id res chain seq x y z
N MET A 1 55.41 41.71 8.43
CA MET A 1 54.14 42.06 9.10
C MET A 1 53.05 41.84 8.07
N SER A 2 52.48 40.63 8.11
CA SER A 2 51.39 40.16 7.27
C SER A 2 50.09 40.81 7.77
N GLN A 3 49.30 41.40 6.87
CA GLN A 3 47.91 41.75 7.16
C GLN A 3 47.06 40.67 6.50
N GLY A 4 46.38 39.89 7.34
CA GLY A 4 45.41 38.89 6.92
C GLY A 4 44.18 39.55 6.34
N SER A 5 43.68 38.96 5.25
CA SER A 5 42.33 39.16 4.75
C SER A 5 41.41 38.25 5.56
N GLU A 6 40.64 38.84 6.47
CA GLU A 6 39.47 38.19 7.04
C GLU A 6 38.44 38.01 5.91
N GLY A 7 38.11 36.75 5.61
CA GLY A 7 36.99 36.39 4.75
C GLY A 7 35.69 36.83 5.40
N GLY A 8 34.84 37.52 4.64
CA GLY A 8 33.52 37.91 5.08
C GLY A 8 32.67 36.67 5.32
N PHE A 9 32.12 36.56 6.53
CA PHE A 9 30.97 35.70 6.78
C PHE A 9 29.79 36.27 5.98
N GLU A 10 29.18 35.44 5.12
CA GLU A 10 27.88 35.75 4.56
C GLU A 10 26.88 35.97 5.71
N GLU A 11 26.12 37.05 5.62
CA GLU A 11 25.15 37.47 6.63
C GLU A 11 23.99 36.45 6.65
N PHE A 12 23.79 35.76 7.78
CA PHE A 12 22.72 34.78 7.98
C PHE A 12 21.35 35.40 7.65
N ASP A 13 20.65 34.84 6.67
CA ASP A 13 19.24 35.16 6.36
C ASP A 13 18.33 34.08 6.96
N PRO A 14 17.59 34.39 8.05
CA PRO A 14 16.65 33.45 8.68
C PRO A 14 15.53 32.97 7.74
N LEU A 15 15.18 33.75 6.71
CA LEU A 15 14.12 33.38 5.77
C LEU A 15 14.59 32.25 4.85
N THR A 16 15.80 32.38 4.29
CA THR A 16 16.40 31.35 3.44
C THR A 16 16.60 30.04 4.20
N TYR A 17 17.00 30.11 5.47
CA TYR A 17 17.12 28.94 6.35
C TYR A 17 15.79 28.18 6.50
N GLN A 18 14.70 28.90 6.81
CA GLN A 18 13.37 28.28 6.95
C GLN A 18 12.80 27.75 5.63
N GLU A 19 13.23 28.30 4.49
CA GLU A 19 12.85 27.82 3.18
C GLU A 19 13.50 26.47 2.86
N GLY A 20 14.79 26.29 3.18
CA GLY A 20 15.49 25.01 3.01
C GLY A 20 14.95 23.88 3.90
N GLU A 21 14.67 24.18 5.17
CA GLU A 21 14.09 23.23 6.14
C GLU A 21 12.68 22.78 5.69
N ARG A 22 11.82 23.73 5.31
CA ARG A 22 10.46 23.42 4.80
C ARG A 22 10.50 22.64 3.48
N ALA A 23 11.45 22.94 2.61
CA ALA A 23 11.62 22.21 1.36
C ALA A 23 11.99 20.75 1.63
N ALA A 24 12.95 20.49 2.52
CA ALA A 24 13.33 19.14 2.93
C ALA A 24 12.17 18.41 3.64
N ALA A 25 11.44 19.09 4.54
CA ALA A 25 10.26 18.52 5.21
C ALA A 25 9.17 18.10 4.21
N SER A 26 8.85 18.97 3.25
CA SER A 26 7.86 18.66 2.21
C SER A 26 8.29 17.46 1.37
N ILE A 27 9.57 17.38 1.00
CA ILE A 27 10.10 16.24 0.25
C ILE A 27 9.92 14.95 1.06
N ILE A 28 10.30 14.97 2.35
CA ILE A 28 10.15 13.80 3.23
C ILE A 28 8.69 13.38 3.40
N GLU A 29 7.75 14.33 3.46
CA GLU A 29 6.31 14.03 3.54
C GLU A 29 5.78 13.35 2.27
N ASP A 30 6.35 13.65 1.11
CA ASP A 30 5.99 13.03 -0.17
C ASP A 30 6.46 11.56 -0.29
N TYR A 31 7.46 11.16 0.50
CA TYR A 31 7.99 9.79 0.60
C TYR A 31 7.46 9.08 1.84
N ASN A 32 6.34 8.37 1.70
CA ASN A 32 5.61 7.78 2.81
C ASN A 32 5.58 6.23 2.78
N ASP A 33 6.07 5.59 1.72
CA ASP A 33 6.15 4.13 1.65
C ASP A 33 7.50 3.64 2.17
N SER A 34 7.48 2.59 2.98
CA SER A 34 8.69 1.92 3.45
C SER A 34 9.59 1.39 2.34
N ILE A 35 9.06 1.19 1.13
CA ILE A 35 9.83 0.76 -0.04
C ILE A 35 10.67 1.90 -0.64
N ASP A 36 10.30 3.17 -0.42
CA ASP A 36 10.99 4.33 -1.00
C ASP A 36 12.47 4.38 -0.61
N ILE A 37 12.79 3.96 0.62
CA ILE A 37 14.16 3.90 1.17
C ILE A 37 15.08 2.97 0.36
N LEU A 38 14.49 2.03 -0.38
CA LEU A 38 15.20 1.10 -1.25
C LEU A 38 15.06 1.49 -2.72
N ALA A 39 13.85 1.88 -3.14
CA ALA A 39 13.53 2.16 -4.53
C ALA A 39 14.36 3.33 -5.09
N GLU A 40 14.61 4.36 -4.28
CA GLU A 40 15.36 5.55 -4.69
C GLU A 40 16.87 5.31 -4.89
N PRO A 41 17.62 4.75 -3.92
CA PRO A 41 19.05 4.49 -4.14
C PRO A 41 19.28 3.46 -5.24
N VAL A 42 18.39 2.47 -5.40
CA VAL A 42 18.45 1.51 -6.52
C VAL A 42 18.19 2.19 -7.86
N GLN A 43 17.21 3.09 -7.93
CA GLN A 43 16.97 3.88 -9.15
C GLN A 43 18.19 4.72 -9.52
N ASN A 44 18.78 5.44 -8.57
CA ASN A 44 19.99 6.24 -8.80
C ASN A 44 21.16 5.39 -9.32
N ALA A 45 21.33 4.17 -8.77
CA ALA A 45 22.36 3.23 -9.20
C ALA A 45 22.13 2.74 -10.64
N MET A 46 20.90 2.32 -10.98
CA MET A 46 20.55 1.89 -12.34
C MET A 46 20.73 3.01 -13.36
N ASP A 47 20.30 4.22 -13.03
CA ASP A 47 20.48 5.43 -13.84
C ASP A 47 21.96 5.80 -14.04
N ALA A 48 22.82 5.51 -13.06
CA ALA A 48 24.26 5.76 -13.16
C ALA A 48 24.96 4.76 -14.09
N VAL A 49 24.48 3.52 -14.11
CA VAL A 49 24.96 2.44 -14.97
C VAL A 49 24.54 2.66 -16.42
N VAL A 50 23.26 2.98 -16.67
CA VAL A 50 22.77 3.33 -18.03
C VAL A 50 23.59 4.47 -18.62
N ARG A 51 23.83 5.54 -17.84
CA ARG A 51 24.68 6.65 -18.30
C ARG A 51 26.13 6.26 -18.53
N ALA A 52 26.66 5.31 -17.79
CA ALA A 52 28.02 4.86 -18.01
C ALA A 52 28.16 4.13 -19.35
N GLU A 53 27.14 3.34 -19.73
CA GLU A 53 27.06 2.71 -21.05
C GLU A 53 26.93 3.76 -22.16
N GLU A 54 26.03 4.74 -22.01
CA GLU A 54 25.87 5.83 -22.99
C GLU A 54 27.16 6.65 -23.21
N ASN A 55 27.99 6.76 -22.18
CA ASN A 55 29.29 7.43 -22.23
C ASN A 55 30.45 6.49 -22.58
N ASP A 56 30.16 5.26 -23.01
CA ASP A 56 31.14 4.26 -23.46
C ASP A 56 32.19 3.93 -22.38
N LEU A 57 31.80 3.99 -21.10
CA LEU A 57 32.71 3.74 -19.97
C LEU A 57 32.94 2.24 -19.72
N TYR A 58 32.16 1.36 -20.34
CA TYR A 58 32.32 -0.10 -20.22
C TYR A 58 33.15 -0.72 -21.34
N SER A 59 33.48 0.04 -22.40
CA SER A 59 34.39 -0.43 -23.44
C SER A 59 35.84 -0.34 -22.97
N ASP A 60 36.50 -1.50 -23.01
CA ASP A 60 37.91 -1.62 -22.65
C ASP A 60 38.78 -1.17 -23.83
N THR A 61 38.88 0.15 -24.04
CA THR A 61 39.89 0.75 -24.95
C THR A 61 41.06 1.31 -24.16
N ASP A 62 41.79 0.44 -23.46
CA ASP A 62 43.19 0.69 -23.08
C ASP A 62 44.06 0.75 -24.37
N ASP A 63 43.96 1.87 -25.09
CA ASP A 63 44.69 2.17 -26.32
C ASP A 63 46.01 2.92 -26.03
N ASP A 64 46.73 2.48 -24.99
CA ASP A 64 48.06 3.01 -24.63
C ASP A 64 49.18 1.96 -24.74
N SER A 65 48.94 0.81 -25.40
CA SER A 65 49.99 -0.15 -25.74
C SER A 65 50.32 -0.17 -27.23
N ASP A 66 51.38 0.55 -27.58
CA ASP A 66 52.27 0.41 -28.74
C ASP A 66 51.88 -0.61 -29.82
N GLU A 67 51.76 -0.12 -31.05
CA GLU A 67 51.78 -0.88 -32.31
C GLU A 67 52.84 -2.02 -32.29
N CYS A 68 52.47 -3.26 -31.93
CA CYS A 68 53.11 -4.51 -32.40
C CYS A 68 52.60 -5.77 -31.67
N SER A 69 51.43 -6.30 -32.04
CA SER A 69 51.25 -7.74 -32.27
C SER A 69 49.83 -8.07 -32.75
N GLY A 70 49.73 -8.63 -33.96
CA GLY A 70 48.46 -9.13 -34.52
C GLY A 70 48.01 -10.44 -33.90
N THR A 71 47.44 -10.35 -32.70
CA THR A 71 46.62 -11.40 -32.08
C THR A 71 45.30 -10.76 -31.70
N ASP A 72 44.20 -11.34 -32.18
CA ASP A 72 42.83 -10.96 -31.85
C ASP A 72 42.70 -10.82 -30.32
N LYS A 73 42.71 -9.59 -29.81
CA LYS A 73 42.36 -9.29 -28.41
C LYS A 73 40.84 -9.37 -28.34
N GLU A 74 40.31 -10.38 -27.65
CA GLU A 74 38.93 -10.33 -27.15
C GLU A 74 38.81 -9.07 -26.28
N SER A 75 37.98 -8.12 -26.70
CA SER A 75 37.58 -6.99 -25.84
C SER A 75 36.93 -7.57 -24.60
N THR A 76 37.49 -7.28 -23.43
CA THR A 76 36.93 -7.78 -22.17
C THR A 76 35.98 -6.69 -21.67
N GLU A 77 34.77 -6.65 -22.21
CA GLU A 77 33.75 -5.69 -21.76
C GLU A 77 33.53 -5.86 -20.25
N ILE A 78 33.66 -4.76 -19.51
CA ILE A 78 33.41 -4.75 -18.06
C ILE A 78 31.88 -4.73 -17.89
N PRO A 79 31.25 -5.73 -17.26
CA PRO A 79 29.80 -5.71 -17.12
C PRO A 79 29.36 -4.62 -16.14
N ALA A 80 28.21 -4.03 -16.46
CA ALA A 80 27.43 -3.18 -15.56
C ALA A 80 27.07 -3.94 -14.28
N LYS A 81 27.28 -3.34 -13.10
CA LYS A 81 27.08 -3.99 -11.80
C LYS A 81 26.38 -3.08 -10.81
N VAL A 82 25.42 -3.65 -10.08
CA VAL A 82 24.81 -3.04 -8.90
C VAL A 82 24.84 -4.04 -7.75
N ARG A 83 25.23 -3.58 -6.56
CA ARG A 83 25.20 -4.35 -5.33
C ARG A 83 24.32 -3.64 -4.31
N VAL A 84 23.30 -4.34 -3.82
CA VAL A 84 22.41 -3.89 -2.76
C VAL A 84 22.78 -4.64 -1.49
N GLU A 85 23.09 -3.93 -0.43
CA GLU A 85 23.42 -4.48 0.89
C GLU A 85 22.40 -4.00 1.91
N ILE A 86 21.79 -4.94 2.63
CA ILE A 86 20.80 -4.67 3.66
C ILE A 86 21.26 -5.36 4.93
N ASN A 87 21.56 -4.58 5.96
CA ASN A 87 21.92 -5.08 7.27
C ASN A 87 20.81 -4.73 8.25
N THR A 88 19.97 -5.71 8.58
CA THR A 88 18.83 -5.51 9.48
C THR A 88 19.24 -5.43 10.95
N ASP A 89 20.44 -5.93 11.31
CA ASP A 89 20.99 -5.84 12.66
C ASP A 89 21.43 -4.41 12.99
N GLU A 90 22.01 -3.71 12.01
CA GLU A 90 22.52 -2.34 12.16
C GLU A 90 21.58 -1.26 11.59
N GLY A 91 20.50 -1.67 10.91
CA GLY A 91 19.56 -0.77 10.26
C GLY A 91 20.16 -0.06 9.04
N ILE A 92 21.08 -0.71 8.31
CA ILE A 92 21.82 -0.09 7.21
C ILE A 92 21.31 -0.59 5.86
N ILE A 93 21.12 0.34 4.91
CA ILE A 93 20.97 0.02 3.49
C ILE A 93 22.10 0.71 2.74
N SER A 94 22.81 -0.05 1.91
CA SER A 94 23.90 0.42 1.06
C SER A 94 23.67 -0.04 -0.38
N VAL A 95 23.71 0.87 -1.34
CA VAL A 95 23.61 0.54 -2.77
C VAL A 95 24.87 1.04 -3.46
N LYS A 96 25.58 0.14 -4.12
CA LYS A 96 26.81 0.40 -4.85
C LYS A 96 26.65 0.08 -6.34
N ASP A 97 27.06 0.99 -7.20
CA ASP A 97 27.15 0.81 -8.65
C ASP A 97 28.59 0.97 -9.15
N ASN A 98 28.85 0.47 -10.36
CA ASN A 98 30.08 0.76 -11.11
C ASN A 98 29.86 1.72 -12.30
N GLY A 99 28.84 2.57 -12.19
CA GLY A 99 28.41 3.54 -13.19
C GLY A 99 29.32 4.76 -13.29
N ARG A 100 28.76 5.90 -13.69
CA ARG A 100 29.56 7.11 -14.00
C ARG A 100 30.23 7.78 -12.80
N GLY A 101 29.72 7.54 -11.59
CA GLY A 101 30.06 8.30 -10.38
C GLY A 101 29.47 9.70 -10.36
N PHE A 102 29.52 10.34 -9.20
CA PHE A 102 29.20 11.75 -8.98
C PHE A 102 30.48 12.60 -8.85
N PRO A 103 30.62 13.68 -9.64
CA PRO A 103 31.55 14.75 -9.34
C PRO A 103 31.18 15.44 -8.02
N LEU A 104 32.18 15.84 -7.23
CA LEU A 104 31.94 16.43 -5.91
C LEU A 104 31.10 17.72 -5.97
N GLU A 105 31.34 18.57 -6.98
CA GLU A 105 30.58 19.82 -7.17
C GLU A 105 29.09 19.55 -7.50
N GLU A 106 28.81 18.49 -8.27
CA GLU A 106 27.45 18.08 -8.63
C GLU A 106 26.71 17.54 -7.39
N LEU A 107 27.41 16.75 -6.56
CA LEU A 107 26.85 16.21 -5.32
C LEU A 107 26.47 17.31 -4.32
N GLN A 108 27.30 18.34 -4.16
CA GLN A 108 27.01 19.50 -3.31
C GLN A 108 25.72 20.22 -3.74
N HIS A 109 25.45 20.27 -5.04
CA HIS A 109 24.24 20.88 -5.57
C HIS A 109 23.00 20.04 -5.30
N PHE A 110 23.08 18.71 -5.42
CA PHE A 110 21.92 17.83 -5.24
C PHE A 110 21.54 17.56 -3.79
N ILE A 111 22.46 17.67 -2.85
CA ILE A 111 22.17 17.54 -1.41
C ILE A 111 21.71 18.89 -0.81
N ALA A 112 21.88 20.01 -1.52
CA ALA A 112 21.46 21.31 -1.02
C ALA A 112 19.96 21.54 -1.29
N PRO A 113 19.09 21.61 -0.25
CA PRO A 113 17.63 21.71 -0.42
C PRO A 113 17.15 23.02 -1.07
N GLU A 114 18.05 24.00 -1.26
CA GLU A 114 17.77 25.33 -1.83
C GLU A 114 18.33 25.50 -3.26
N ALA A 115 19.22 24.62 -3.72
CA ALA A 115 19.98 24.86 -4.95
C ALA A 115 19.22 24.43 -6.22
N THR A 116 18.23 23.55 -6.08
CA THR A 116 17.48 22.99 -7.20
C THR A 116 16.42 23.98 -7.69
N ASN A 117 16.80 24.87 -8.61
CA ASN A 117 15.84 25.74 -9.30
C ASN A 117 14.84 24.87 -10.10
N LYS A 118 13.65 24.64 -9.53
CA LYS A 118 12.49 23.95 -10.12
C LYS A 118 11.98 24.54 -11.45
N ARG A 119 12.69 25.42 -12.14
CA ARG A 119 12.26 26.03 -13.41
C ARG A 119 13.13 25.64 -14.60
N ASP A 120 14.44 25.53 -14.42
CA ASP A 120 15.36 25.22 -15.52
C ASP A 120 15.49 23.70 -15.75
N LEU A 121 15.01 22.88 -14.81
CA LEU A 121 15.09 21.42 -14.85
C LEU A 121 13.86 20.75 -15.50
N TYR A 122 12.74 21.47 -15.65
CA TYR A 122 11.52 20.98 -16.31
C TYR A 122 11.65 20.90 -17.83
N ASP A 123 12.58 21.65 -18.44
CA ASP A 123 12.60 21.85 -19.90
C ASP A 123 13.51 20.88 -20.67
N ASP A 124 14.26 19.99 -20.01
CA ASP A 124 15.36 19.25 -20.65
C ASP A 124 15.25 17.71 -20.61
N GLY A 125 14.03 17.17 -20.45
CA GLY A 125 13.48 15.91 -20.99
C GLY A 125 14.23 14.56 -20.97
N THR A 126 15.50 14.47 -20.58
CA THR A 126 16.34 13.31 -20.95
C THR A 126 16.84 12.51 -19.74
N VAL A 127 16.20 12.65 -18.58
CA VAL A 127 16.57 11.91 -17.36
C VAL A 127 15.32 11.40 -16.66
N ARG A 128 15.26 10.08 -16.44
CA ARG A 128 14.15 9.32 -15.82
C ARG A 128 13.97 9.55 -14.30
N GLY A 129 14.48 10.66 -13.78
CA GLY A 129 14.36 11.07 -12.38
C GLY A 129 14.23 12.58 -12.26
N HIS A 130 13.23 13.05 -11.50
CA HIS A 130 13.07 14.48 -11.17
C HIS A 130 14.30 14.95 -10.39
N LYS A 131 15.17 15.68 -11.10
CA LYS A 131 16.54 16.06 -10.69
C LYS A 131 16.57 16.62 -9.26
N GLY A 132 17.18 15.89 -8.32
CA GLY A 132 17.62 16.35 -6.98
C GLY A 132 16.72 15.99 -5.78
N VAL A 133 15.47 15.57 -6.00
CA VAL A 133 14.52 15.35 -4.89
C VAL A 133 14.78 14.05 -4.14
N GLY A 134 15.04 12.94 -4.86
CA GLY A 134 15.34 11.64 -4.24
C GLY A 134 16.63 11.62 -3.41
N LEU A 135 17.69 12.30 -3.89
CA LEU A 135 18.94 12.40 -3.11
C LEU A 135 18.77 13.29 -1.87
N THR A 136 17.97 14.36 -1.97
CA THR A 136 17.60 15.19 -0.82
C THR A 136 16.80 14.35 0.20
N PHE A 137 15.87 13.52 -0.25
CA PHE A 137 15.18 12.56 0.61
C PHE A 137 16.15 11.61 1.33
N LEU A 138 17.13 11.03 0.63
CA LEU A 138 18.13 10.16 1.26
C LEU A 138 19.04 10.92 2.24
N ALA A 139 19.36 12.18 1.96
CA ALA A 139 20.22 12.98 2.82
C ALA A 139 19.54 13.46 4.11
N TYR A 140 18.27 13.87 4.03
CA TYR A 140 17.55 14.46 5.18
C TYR A 140 16.44 13.56 5.74
N GLY A 141 16.07 12.48 5.07
CA GLY A 141 15.14 11.47 5.58
C GLY A 141 15.74 10.64 6.72
N PHE A 142 17.07 10.66 6.86
CA PHE A 142 17.85 9.83 7.80
C PHE A 142 18.82 10.68 8.63
N ASN A 143 19.24 10.16 9.78
CA ASN A 143 20.30 10.81 10.60
C ASN A 143 21.71 10.40 10.17
N TYR A 144 21.84 9.38 9.34
CA TYR A 144 23.11 8.99 8.73
C TYR A 144 22.89 8.80 7.23
N PHE A 145 23.63 9.58 6.46
CA PHE A 145 23.71 9.49 5.02
C PHE A 145 25.19 9.59 4.61
N GLU A 146 25.64 8.67 3.78
CA GLU A 146 27.01 8.64 3.28
C GLU A 146 27.00 8.37 1.78
N VAL A 147 27.86 9.09 1.06
CA VAL A 147 28.15 8.84 -0.35
C VAL A 147 29.64 8.66 -0.52
N GLU A 148 30.03 7.53 -1.09
CA GLU A 148 31.36 7.32 -1.67
C GLU A 148 31.24 7.38 -3.18
N SER A 149 32.11 8.11 -3.86
CA SER A 149 32.02 8.29 -5.31
C SER A 149 33.39 8.41 -5.95
N LYS A 150 33.51 7.86 -7.15
CA LYS A 150 34.69 8.00 -8.02
C LYS A 150 34.26 8.09 -9.48
N THR A 151 34.60 9.23 -10.08
CA THR A 151 34.49 9.43 -11.53
C THR A 151 35.82 9.06 -12.20
N PRO A 152 35.85 8.89 -13.54
CA PRO A 152 37.12 8.66 -14.24
C PRO A 152 38.15 9.80 -14.11
N GLU A 153 37.70 11.02 -13.76
CA GLU A 153 38.52 12.24 -13.76
C GLU A 153 38.93 12.71 -12.35
N GLU A 154 38.28 12.20 -11.30
CA GLU A 154 38.46 12.66 -9.91
C GLU A 154 38.94 11.53 -8.98
N GLU A 155 39.68 11.91 -7.95
CA GLU A 155 40.05 11.01 -6.85
C GLU A 155 38.79 10.53 -6.11
N PRO A 156 38.77 9.28 -5.61
CA PRO A 156 37.64 8.81 -4.83
C PRO A 156 37.48 9.65 -3.56
N TYR A 157 36.23 9.94 -3.22
CA TYR A 157 35.90 10.70 -2.02
C TYR A 157 34.74 10.05 -1.27
N ARG A 158 34.65 10.37 0.03
CA ARG A 158 33.52 10.08 0.91
C ARG A 158 32.95 11.38 1.45
N LEU A 159 31.63 11.47 1.49
CA LEU A 159 30.90 12.56 2.11
C LEU A 159 29.88 11.96 3.08
N THR A 160 29.97 12.33 4.35
CA THR A 160 29.05 11.87 5.40
C THR A 160 28.26 13.06 5.94
N LEU A 161 26.93 12.92 5.95
CA LEU A 161 26.00 13.86 6.54
C LEU A 161 25.33 13.19 7.74
N GLU A 162 25.52 13.78 8.92
CA GLU A 162 24.90 13.33 10.16
C GLU A 162 23.78 14.30 10.60
N ASP A 163 22.81 13.78 11.35
CA ASP A 163 21.70 14.54 11.95
C ASP A 163 20.77 15.24 10.92
N GLY A 164 20.73 14.75 9.68
CA GLY A 164 19.87 15.26 8.61
C GLY A 164 18.39 15.32 9.00
N ARG A 165 17.85 14.19 9.46
CA ARG A 165 16.45 14.06 9.90
C ARG A 165 16.13 14.92 11.12
N ARG A 166 16.98 14.87 12.15
CA ARG A 166 16.82 15.69 13.36
C ARG A 166 16.80 17.18 13.07
N TRP A 167 17.59 17.62 12.10
CA TRP A 167 17.58 19.03 11.69
C TRP A 167 16.23 19.45 11.09
N VAL A 168 15.67 18.64 10.18
CA VAL A 168 14.36 18.93 9.56
C VAL A 168 13.22 18.91 10.57
N GLU A 169 13.29 18.06 11.59
CA GLU A 169 12.27 17.97 12.65
C GLU A 169 12.48 18.96 13.81
N SER A 170 13.53 19.78 13.76
CA SER A 170 13.85 20.68 14.87
C SER A 170 12.97 21.94 14.87
N ASP A 171 12.41 22.27 16.05
CA ASP A 171 11.73 23.56 16.26
C ASP A 171 12.72 24.74 16.41
N GLU A 172 14.03 24.47 16.35
CA GLU A 172 15.09 25.45 16.62
C GLU A 172 15.60 26.10 15.32
N VAL A 173 15.32 27.39 15.16
CA VAL A 173 15.83 28.19 14.03
C VAL A 173 17.24 28.72 14.37
N ASP A 174 18.26 27.89 14.17
CA ASP A 174 19.68 28.26 14.34
C ASP A 174 20.53 27.74 13.18
N ALA A 175 21.18 28.61 12.40
CA ALA A 175 22.11 28.19 11.34
C ALA A 175 23.26 27.31 11.84
N ALA A 176 23.59 27.35 13.14
CA ALA A 176 24.61 26.48 13.72
C ALA A 176 24.18 25.00 13.79
N THR A 177 22.88 24.71 13.76
CA THR A 177 22.33 23.34 13.80
C THR A 177 22.18 22.70 12.41
N ARG A 178 22.41 23.46 11.33
CA ARG A 178 22.40 22.92 9.96
C ARG A 178 23.48 21.83 9.80
N PRO A 179 23.12 20.62 9.34
CA PRO A 179 24.06 19.56 9.03
C PRO A 179 25.15 20.04 8.08
N LYS A 180 26.39 19.66 8.37
CA LYS A 180 27.55 19.96 7.56
C LYS A 180 28.24 18.66 7.20
N ALA A 181 28.65 18.54 5.96
CA ALA A 181 29.49 17.46 5.49
C ALA A 181 30.77 18.05 4.90
N GLU A 182 31.91 17.48 5.26
CA GLU A 182 33.19 17.79 4.64
C GLU A 182 33.65 16.56 3.86
N PRO A 183 34.08 16.71 2.60
CA PRO A 183 34.55 15.59 1.80
C PRO A 183 35.90 15.08 2.33
N GLU A 184 35.99 13.76 2.51
CA GLU A 184 37.21 13.02 2.81
C GLU A 184 37.73 12.36 1.53
N LEU A 185 39.02 12.48 1.22
CA LEU A 185 39.64 11.74 0.11
C LEU A 185 39.91 10.31 0.55
N LEU A 186 39.54 9.34 -0.28
CA LEU A 186 39.73 7.91 -0.06
C LEU A 186 41.03 7.42 -0.72
N GLU A 187 41.48 6.21 -0.37
CA GLU A 187 42.58 5.57 -1.10
C GLU A 187 42.07 5.05 -2.47
N GLU A 188 42.90 5.12 -3.52
CA GLU A 188 42.52 4.76 -4.91
C GLU A 188 41.89 3.36 -5.05
N ASP A 189 42.27 2.43 -4.16
CA ASP A 189 41.84 1.03 -4.15
C ASP A 189 40.49 0.79 -3.44
N GLU A 190 39.92 1.78 -2.75
CA GLU A 190 38.67 1.60 -1.98
C GLU A 190 37.42 1.60 -2.88
N LEU A 191 37.47 2.31 -4.01
CA LEU A 191 36.40 2.37 -5.00
C LEU A 191 37.03 2.38 -6.41
N GLU A 192 36.70 1.40 -7.25
CA GLU A 192 37.27 1.32 -8.60
C GLU A 192 36.66 2.40 -9.52
N ARG A 193 35.33 2.53 -9.52
CA ARG A 193 34.50 3.53 -10.21
C ARG A 193 33.06 3.46 -9.68
N GLY A 194 32.29 4.52 -9.84
CA GLY A 194 30.85 4.55 -9.58
C GLY A 194 30.50 5.23 -8.27
N THR A 195 29.37 4.87 -7.69
CA THR A 195 28.87 5.46 -6.44
C THR A 195 28.48 4.36 -5.46
N LYS A 196 28.64 4.64 -4.16
CA LYS A 196 28.02 3.89 -3.07
C LYS A 196 27.24 4.87 -2.21
N VAL A 197 25.96 4.63 -2.04
CA VAL A 197 25.09 5.41 -1.14
C VAL A 197 24.72 4.53 0.04
N THR A 198 24.97 5.01 1.26
CA THR A 198 24.65 4.33 2.51
C THR A 198 23.70 5.20 3.34
N ILE A 199 22.61 4.61 3.81
CA ILE A 199 21.67 5.22 4.77
C ILE A 199 21.51 4.33 5.99
N GLN A 200 21.21 4.93 7.16
CA GLN A 200 20.88 4.20 8.38
C GLN A 200 19.51 4.60 8.92
N THR A 201 18.66 3.60 9.18
CA THR A 201 17.38 3.78 9.88
C THR A 201 17.58 3.81 11.39
N ASP A 202 16.77 4.60 12.07
CA ASP A 202 16.70 4.67 13.54
C ASP A 202 15.26 4.96 14.02
N GLU A 203 15.10 5.23 15.31
CA GLU A 203 13.78 5.51 15.92
C GLU A 203 13.03 6.72 15.33
N THR A 204 13.72 7.61 14.61
CA THR A 204 13.17 8.80 13.95
C THR A 204 12.83 8.59 12.48
N THR A 205 13.25 7.47 11.88
CA THR A 205 13.02 7.17 10.46
C THR A 205 11.77 6.33 10.24
N ARG A 206 11.30 6.29 8.99
CA ARG A 206 10.21 5.40 8.55
C ARG A 206 10.70 4.55 7.39
N PRO A 207 10.83 3.22 7.57
CA PRO A 207 10.65 2.47 8.81
C PRO A 207 11.75 2.77 9.85
N SER A 208 11.46 2.48 11.11
CA SER A 208 12.42 2.60 12.22
C SER A 208 13.21 1.31 12.50
N ASN A 209 12.77 0.19 11.93
CA ASN A 209 13.43 -1.10 12.04
C ASN A 209 13.28 -1.89 10.73
N LEU A 210 14.41 -2.17 10.08
CA LEU A 210 14.44 -2.91 8.82
C LEU A 210 13.96 -4.35 8.98
N SER A 211 14.25 -5.05 10.08
CA SER A 211 13.86 -6.47 10.24
C SER A 211 12.34 -6.69 10.28
N HIS A 212 11.57 -5.66 10.64
CA HIS A 212 10.10 -5.73 10.61
C HIS A 212 9.53 -5.58 9.21
N VAL A 213 10.17 -4.79 8.35
CA VAL A 213 9.70 -4.50 6.98
C VAL A 213 10.30 -5.46 5.96
N PHE A 214 11.56 -5.82 6.15
CA PHE A 214 12.43 -6.56 5.26
C PHE A 214 12.97 -7.77 6.02
N ASN A 215 12.13 -8.76 6.20
CA ASN A 215 12.34 -9.85 7.15
C ASN A 215 13.19 -11.01 6.61
N THR A 216 13.23 -11.22 5.29
CA THR A 216 14.00 -12.32 4.68
C THR A 216 14.71 -11.88 3.39
N ALA A 217 15.81 -12.57 3.07
CA ALA A 217 16.58 -12.34 1.85
C ALA A 217 15.74 -12.60 0.58
N THR A 218 14.89 -13.63 0.60
CA THR A 218 13.98 -13.98 -0.52
C THR A 218 12.91 -12.91 -0.74
N MET A 219 12.32 -12.38 0.33
CA MET A 219 11.38 -11.26 0.23
C MET A 219 12.08 -10.03 -0.35
N MET A 220 13.31 -9.75 0.08
CA MET A 220 14.09 -8.63 -0.44
C MET A 220 14.40 -8.75 -1.92
N LYS A 221 14.82 -9.94 -2.38
CA LYS A 221 15.00 -10.22 -3.80
C LYS A 221 13.71 -9.96 -4.57
N THR A 222 12.56 -10.40 -4.04
CA THR A 222 11.26 -10.16 -4.68
C THR A 222 10.91 -8.67 -4.74
N ILE A 223 11.17 -7.90 -3.68
CA ILE A 223 10.93 -6.46 -3.66
C ILE A 223 11.79 -5.76 -4.71
N LEU A 224 13.08 -6.09 -4.81
CA LEU A 224 13.96 -5.55 -5.85
C LEU A 224 13.42 -5.84 -7.26
N GLU A 225 13.00 -7.07 -7.52
CA GLU A 225 12.51 -7.48 -8.84
C GLU A 225 11.10 -6.98 -9.19
N THR A 226 10.33 -6.44 -8.23
CA THR A 226 8.92 -6.07 -8.46
C THR A 226 8.54 -4.66 -8.05
N GLN A 227 9.38 -3.96 -7.29
CA GLN A 227 9.06 -2.65 -6.71
C GLN A 227 10.14 -1.59 -6.99
N THR A 228 11.30 -1.97 -7.53
CA THR A 228 12.39 -1.03 -7.78
C THR A 228 12.81 -1.04 -9.24
N ALA A 229 13.74 -0.14 -9.60
CA ALA A 229 14.30 -0.07 -10.95
C ALA A 229 15.14 -1.29 -11.36
N ALA A 230 15.49 -2.18 -10.42
CA ALA A 230 16.11 -3.47 -10.75
C ALA A 230 15.13 -4.41 -11.48
N GLY A 231 13.83 -4.29 -11.17
CA GLY A 231 12.76 -5.03 -11.83
C GLY A 231 12.35 -4.41 -13.15
N VAL A 232 13.19 -4.52 -14.17
CA VAL A 232 12.99 -3.86 -15.46
C VAL A 232 11.85 -4.47 -16.27
N VAL A 233 10.82 -3.66 -16.58
CA VAL A 233 9.60 -4.08 -17.28
C VAL A 233 9.83 -4.01 -18.80
N PRO A 234 9.72 -5.13 -19.55
CA PRO A 234 9.83 -5.10 -21.01
C PRO A 234 8.62 -4.40 -21.66
N PRO A 235 8.77 -3.88 -22.90
CA PRO A 235 9.95 -3.95 -23.75
C PRO A 235 11.00 -2.94 -23.28
N LEU A 236 12.26 -3.23 -23.57
CA LEU A 236 13.35 -2.32 -23.26
C LEU A 236 13.69 -1.47 -24.47
N ASP A 237 14.07 -0.21 -24.21
CA ASP A 237 14.84 0.57 -25.16
C ASP A 237 16.20 -0.11 -25.41
N GLU A 238 16.75 0.02 -26.61
CA GLU A 238 18.07 -0.54 -26.99
C GLU A 238 19.21 0.00 -26.11
N SER A 239 18.96 1.10 -25.39
CA SER A 239 19.89 1.80 -24.50
C SER A 239 20.08 1.17 -23.11
N HIS A 240 19.25 0.20 -22.69
CA HIS A 240 19.39 -0.43 -21.36
C HIS A 240 20.44 -1.56 -21.38
N PRO A 241 21.62 -1.40 -20.75
CA PRO A 241 22.62 -2.46 -20.68
C PRO A 241 22.15 -3.57 -19.72
N PRO A 242 22.49 -4.85 -19.99
CA PRO A 242 22.29 -5.91 -18.99
C PRO A 242 23.08 -5.61 -17.72
N VAL A 243 22.40 -5.57 -16.57
CA VAL A 243 23.04 -5.27 -15.28
C VAL A 243 23.16 -6.53 -14.41
N ASP A 244 24.37 -6.80 -13.90
CA ASP A 244 24.62 -7.82 -12.88
C ASP A 244 24.23 -7.26 -11.50
N ILE A 245 23.09 -7.69 -10.96
CA ILE A 245 22.57 -7.20 -9.68
C ILE A 245 22.76 -8.27 -8.58
N THR A 246 23.39 -7.88 -7.47
CA THR A 246 23.61 -8.76 -6.31
C THR A 246 23.00 -8.19 -5.04
N LEU A 247 22.36 -9.03 -4.24
CA LEU A 247 21.82 -8.70 -2.91
C LEU A 247 22.66 -9.37 -1.83
N GLY A 248 23.24 -8.58 -0.92
CA GLY A 248 23.76 -9.03 0.36
C GLY A 248 22.78 -8.71 1.47
N TYR A 249 22.22 -9.73 2.13
CA TYR A 249 21.26 -9.56 3.22
C TYR A 249 21.86 -10.08 4.52
N THR A 250 22.02 -9.21 5.52
CA THR A 250 22.54 -9.54 6.85
C THR A 250 21.44 -9.47 7.89
N SER A 251 21.25 -10.57 8.62
CA SER A 251 20.32 -10.71 9.75
C SER A 251 20.88 -11.71 10.77
N ASP A 252 20.72 -11.41 12.06
CA ASP A 252 21.18 -12.22 13.18
C ASP A 252 22.69 -12.57 13.10
N GLY A 253 23.49 -11.64 12.58
CA GLY A 253 24.94 -11.78 12.40
C GLY A 253 25.36 -12.70 11.26
N SER A 254 24.44 -13.11 10.40
CA SER A 254 24.70 -13.94 9.21
C SER A 254 24.36 -13.19 7.93
N THR A 255 25.18 -13.35 6.90
CA THR A 255 24.98 -12.72 5.58
C THR A 255 24.66 -13.78 4.54
N GLU A 256 23.56 -13.58 3.82
CA GLU A 256 23.16 -14.33 2.64
C GLU A 256 23.42 -13.49 1.39
N GLU A 257 23.90 -14.12 0.32
CA GLU A 257 24.08 -13.47 -0.98
C GLU A 257 23.16 -14.11 -2.02
N LEU A 258 22.41 -13.30 -2.76
CA LEU A 258 21.46 -13.72 -3.78
C LEU A 258 21.67 -12.91 -5.07
N ASP A 259 21.57 -13.59 -6.22
CA ASP A 259 21.53 -12.91 -7.52
C ASP A 259 20.13 -12.36 -7.77
N VAL A 260 20.04 -11.11 -8.22
CA VAL A 260 18.79 -10.43 -8.57
C VAL A 260 18.72 -10.32 -10.09
N GLN A 261 17.58 -10.66 -10.67
CA GLN A 261 17.39 -10.54 -12.12
C GLN A 261 17.12 -9.08 -12.50
N ASP A 262 17.81 -8.59 -13.52
CA ASP A 262 17.56 -7.30 -14.19
C ASP A 262 16.30 -7.38 -15.08
N ARG A 263 15.19 -7.77 -14.48
CA ARG A 263 13.89 -7.96 -15.13
C ARG A 263 12.77 -8.05 -14.11
N TYR A 264 11.67 -7.39 -14.43
CA TYR A 264 10.44 -7.44 -13.65
C TYR A 264 9.93 -8.88 -13.50
N ARG A 265 9.71 -9.32 -12.26
CA ARG A 265 9.11 -10.62 -11.98
C ARG A 265 7.60 -10.55 -12.13
N TYR A 266 7.08 -10.97 -13.29
CA TYR A 266 5.63 -11.03 -13.45
C TYR A 266 5.01 -12.10 -12.53
N PRO A 267 3.75 -11.93 -12.08
CA PRO A 267 3.09 -12.88 -11.18
C PRO A 267 2.91 -14.30 -11.75
N HIS A 268 3.17 -14.53 -13.03
CA HIS A 268 3.14 -15.84 -13.68
C HIS A 268 4.53 -16.49 -13.82
N GLU A 269 5.61 -15.76 -13.53
CA GLU A 269 6.98 -16.20 -13.74
C GLU A 269 7.59 -16.79 -12.48
N ARG A 270 8.57 -17.67 -12.68
CA ARG A 270 9.45 -18.17 -11.61
C ARG A 270 8.68 -18.72 -10.41
N LEU A 271 7.55 -19.35 -10.70
CA LEU A 271 6.63 -19.86 -9.68
C LEU A 271 7.21 -21.09 -8.99
N ASN A 272 8.07 -21.87 -9.66
CA ASN A 272 8.43 -23.22 -9.26
C ASN A 272 9.95 -23.41 -9.07
N GLU A 273 10.73 -22.33 -8.98
CA GLU A 273 12.21 -22.40 -8.95
C GLU A 273 12.77 -22.98 -7.63
N ASP A 274 12.00 -22.91 -6.54
CA ASP A 274 12.42 -23.33 -5.19
C ASP A 274 11.38 -24.22 -4.48
N LEU A 275 10.67 -25.07 -5.23
CA LEU A 275 9.67 -25.96 -4.62
C LEU A 275 10.32 -27.05 -3.77
N ASP A 276 9.86 -27.17 -2.52
CA ASP A 276 10.19 -28.30 -1.66
C ASP A 276 9.60 -29.62 -2.18
N ASP A 277 10.22 -30.75 -1.79
CA ASP A 277 9.79 -32.09 -2.14
C ASP A 277 8.32 -32.34 -1.70
N GLY A 278 7.39 -32.30 -2.65
CA GLY A 278 5.97 -32.60 -2.45
C GLY A 278 5.01 -31.44 -2.75
N GLU A 279 5.51 -30.25 -3.02
CA GLU A 279 4.66 -29.12 -3.41
C GLU A 279 4.17 -29.23 -4.86
N ALA A 280 2.89 -28.94 -5.07
CA ALA A 280 2.30 -28.97 -6.42
C ALA A 280 2.70 -27.70 -7.20
N PRO A 281 3.16 -27.81 -8.46
CA PRO A 281 3.53 -26.65 -9.24
C PRO A 281 2.32 -25.76 -9.52
N LEU A 282 2.52 -24.44 -9.46
CA LEU A 282 1.58 -23.51 -10.08
C LEU A 282 1.83 -23.55 -11.58
N GLN A 283 0.72 -23.51 -12.31
CA GLN A 283 0.69 -23.63 -13.76
C GLN A 283 -0.07 -22.45 -14.31
N THR A 284 0.54 -21.75 -15.23
CA THR A 284 -0.04 -20.61 -15.94
C THR A 284 0.21 -20.80 -17.42
N ILE A 285 -0.68 -20.25 -18.25
CA ILE A 285 -0.56 -20.33 -19.70
C ILE A 285 -0.80 -18.96 -20.32
N GLU A 286 0.02 -18.64 -21.33
CA GLU A 286 -0.22 -17.48 -22.18
C GLU A 286 -1.35 -17.82 -23.15
N VAL A 287 -2.33 -16.93 -23.27
CA VAL A 287 -3.43 -17.07 -24.21
C VAL A 287 -3.33 -16.00 -25.29
N ASP A 288 -3.44 -16.44 -26.54
CA ASP A 288 -3.68 -15.56 -27.67
C ASP A 288 -5.18 -15.24 -27.74
N THR A 289 -5.54 -13.99 -27.51
CA THR A 289 -6.94 -13.55 -27.49
C THR A 289 -7.55 -13.39 -28.89
N GLU A 290 -6.74 -13.46 -29.95
CA GLU A 290 -7.19 -13.36 -31.34
C GLU A 290 -7.26 -14.74 -32.03
N SER A 291 -6.77 -15.80 -31.38
CA SER A 291 -6.73 -17.14 -31.93
C SER A 291 -8.04 -17.91 -31.73
N ASP A 292 -8.52 -18.53 -32.81
CA ASP A 292 -9.63 -19.49 -32.81
C ASP A 292 -9.14 -20.95 -32.70
N GLU A 293 -7.88 -21.19 -32.29
CA GLU A 293 -7.33 -22.54 -32.17
C GLU A 293 -8.07 -23.37 -31.10
N GLU A 294 -8.34 -24.64 -31.41
CA GLU A 294 -8.92 -25.55 -30.43
C GLU A 294 -7.92 -25.80 -29.29
N VAL A 295 -8.38 -25.61 -28.05
CA VAL A 295 -7.59 -25.86 -26.83
C VAL A 295 -7.12 -27.32 -26.78
N ASP A 296 -5.82 -27.53 -26.56
CA ASP A 296 -5.26 -28.87 -26.36
C ASP A 296 -5.98 -29.55 -25.18
N PRO A 297 -6.49 -30.79 -25.35
CA PRO A 297 -7.08 -31.55 -24.25
C PRO A 297 -6.22 -31.65 -22.98
N ALA A 298 -4.89 -31.54 -23.09
CA ALA A 298 -3.97 -31.55 -21.96
C ALA A 298 -3.99 -30.26 -21.13
N ASP A 299 -4.26 -29.12 -21.77
CA ASP A 299 -4.31 -27.81 -21.12
C ASP A 299 -5.70 -27.48 -20.55
N ARG A 300 -6.70 -28.25 -20.96
CA ARG A 300 -8.08 -28.00 -20.58
C ARG A 300 -8.30 -28.15 -19.07
N ASN A 301 -8.75 -27.08 -18.42
CA ASN A 301 -8.90 -26.98 -16.96
C ASN A 301 -7.63 -27.34 -16.17
N ALA A 302 -6.44 -27.15 -16.76
CA ALA A 302 -5.17 -27.53 -16.14
C ALA A 302 -4.47 -26.38 -15.41
N HIS A 303 -4.85 -25.13 -15.69
CA HIS A 303 -4.07 -23.95 -15.28
C HIS A 303 -4.68 -23.20 -14.09
N HIS A 304 -3.82 -22.64 -13.25
CA HIS A 304 -4.19 -21.78 -12.13
C HIS A 304 -4.33 -20.31 -12.56
N GLY A 305 -3.73 -19.91 -13.67
CA GLY A 305 -3.86 -18.57 -14.23
C GLY A 305 -3.70 -18.57 -15.74
N VAL A 306 -4.32 -17.60 -16.39
CA VAL A 306 -4.12 -17.29 -17.80
C VAL A 306 -3.63 -15.86 -17.91
N TYR A 307 -2.67 -15.62 -18.80
CA TYR A 307 -2.15 -14.28 -19.01
C TYR A 307 -2.02 -13.95 -20.49
N SER A 308 -1.95 -12.66 -20.80
CA SER A 308 -1.73 -12.16 -22.15
C SER A 308 -1.04 -10.80 -22.10
N PHE A 309 -0.40 -10.44 -23.23
CA PHE A 309 0.22 -9.14 -23.45
C PHE A 309 -0.49 -8.46 -24.61
N PHE A 310 -0.78 -7.17 -24.45
CA PHE A 310 -1.46 -6.35 -25.43
C PHE A 310 -0.58 -5.18 -25.81
N ASP A 311 -0.40 -4.96 -27.11
CA ASP A 311 0.39 -3.85 -27.64
C ASP A 311 -0.48 -2.62 -27.99
N ALA A 312 0.18 -1.51 -28.30
CA ALA A 312 -0.46 -0.24 -28.61
C ALA A 312 -1.43 -0.34 -29.79
N ASP A 313 -1.10 -1.16 -30.80
CA ASP A 313 -1.91 -1.35 -32.00
C ASP A 313 -3.22 -2.07 -31.68
N TYR A 314 -3.13 -3.18 -30.92
CA TYR A 314 -4.29 -3.92 -30.48
C TYR A 314 -5.21 -3.03 -29.64
N ILE A 315 -4.67 -2.38 -28.61
CA ILE A 315 -5.44 -1.56 -27.66
C ILE A 315 -6.14 -0.43 -28.43
N SER A 316 -5.40 0.27 -29.30
CA SER A 316 -5.92 1.36 -30.13
C SER A 316 -7.06 0.89 -31.04
N SER A 317 -7.00 -0.33 -31.57
CA SER A 317 -8.04 -0.87 -32.45
C SER A 317 -9.39 -1.06 -31.77
N LYS A 318 -9.40 -1.23 -30.43
CA LYS A 318 -10.59 -1.49 -29.62
C LYS A 318 -11.21 -0.22 -29.01
N ILE A 319 -10.52 0.93 -29.09
CA ILE A 319 -11.04 2.20 -28.57
C ILE A 319 -12.25 2.69 -29.37
N THR A 320 -13.30 3.08 -28.65
CA THR A 320 -14.55 3.63 -29.19
C THR A 320 -14.99 4.81 -28.32
N GLU A 321 -16.04 5.52 -28.73
CA GLU A 321 -16.58 6.67 -27.98
C GLU A 321 -16.98 6.32 -26.52
N SER A 322 -17.24 5.05 -26.19
CA SER A 322 -17.55 4.65 -24.81
C SER A 322 -16.32 4.56 -23.90
N HIS A 323 -15.12 4.74 -24.43
CA HIS A 323 -13.86 4.64 -23.69
C HIS A 323 -13.21 6.00 -23.43
N THR A 324 -13.86 7.11 -23.81
CA THR A 324 -13.36 8.47 -23.56
C THR A 324 -13.47 8.84 -22.08
N GLY A 325 -12.51 9.64 -21.60
CA GLY A 325 -12.44 10.12 -20.23
C GLY A 325 -12.85 11.59 -20.06
N GLU A 326 -12.45 12.18 -18.93
CA GLU A 326 -12.71 13.59 -18.64
C GLU A 326 -11.71 14.52 -19.35
N TYR A 327 -10.47 14.06 -19.50
CA TYR A 327 -9.34 14.81 -20.07
C TYR A 327 -9.09 14.40 -21.53
N LEU A 328 -9.18 13.12 -21.84
CA LEU A 328 -9.13 12.61 -23.21
C LEU A 328 -10.56 12.36 -23.72
N THR A 329 -11.12 13.39 -24.36
CA THR A 329 -12.56 13.44 -24.66
C THR A 329 -12.91 12.92 -26.06
N GLU A 330 -11.92 12.85 -26.95
CA GLU A 330 -12.08 12.32 -28.31
C GLU A 330 -11.35 10.98 -28.48
N VAL A 331 -11.90 10.09 -29.31
CA VAL A 331 -11.32 8.77 -29.59
C VAL A 331 -9.92 8.86 -30.18
N ASP A 332 -9.70 9.85 -31.06
CA ASP A 332 -8.41 10.03 -31.72
C ASP A 332 -7.35 10.53 -30.72
N GLU A 333 -7.72 11.35 -29.72
CA GLU A 333 -6.81 11.77 -28.64
C GLU A 333 -6.30 10.59 -27.82
N ILE A 334 -7.18 9.64 -27.48
CA ILE A 334 -6.80 8.42 -26.74
C ILE A 334 -5.87 7.53 -27.58
N LYS A 335 -6.18 7.35 -28.86
CA LYS A 335 -5.35 6.54 -29.75
C LYS A 335 -3.97 7.15 -29.95
N ASP A 336 -3.92 8.46 -30.16
CA ASP A 336 -2.66 9.19 -30.27
C ASP A 336 -1.85 9.05 -28.98
N TYR A 337 -2.49 9.14 -27.81
CA TYR A 337 -1.82 8.91 -26.51
C TYR A 337 -1.23 7.49 -26.41
N ILE A 338 -2.04 6.46 -26.68
CA ILE A 338 -1.61 5.05 -26.63
C ILE A 338 -0.43 4.78 -27.57
N GLN A 339 -0.47 5.35 -28.78
CA GLN A 339 0.55 5.16 -29.81
C GLN A 339 1.83 5.95 -29.52
N ASN A 340 1.71 7.23 -29.15
CA ASN A 340 2.87 8.06 -28.85
C ASN A 340 3.68 7.54 -27.66
N HIS A 341 2.99 6.92 -26.70
CA HIS A 341 3.59 6.35 -25.49
C HIS A 341 3.89 4.84 -25.59
N GLU A 342 3.74 4.26 -26.79
CA GLU A 342 3.99 2.84 -27.10
C GLU A 342 3.45 1.89 -26.02
N LEU A 343 2.19 2.11 -25.60
CA LEU A 343 1.61 1.43 -24.45
C LEU A 343 1.59 -0.09 -24.65
N GLN A 344 2.06 -0.81 -23.64
CA GLN A 344 1.89 -2.25 -23.51
C GLN A 344 1.16 -2.60 -22.21
N VAL A 345 0.32 -3.63 -22.24
CA VAL A 345 -0.42 -4.06 -21.06
C VAL A 345 -0.30 -5.56 -20.86
N TYR A 346 0.24 -5.96 -19.71
CA TYR A 346 0.17 -7.32 -19.21
C TYR A 346 -1.13 -7.50 -18.41
N VAL A 347 -1.83 -8.62 -18.63
CA VAL A 347 -3.00 -9.01 -17.86
C VAL A 347 -2.87 -10.46 -17.42
N LEU A 348 -3.07 -10.73 -16.12
CA LEU A 348 -3.24 -12.08 -15.59
C LEU A 348 -4.58 -12.20 -14.89
N TYR A 349 -5.28 -13.28 -15.22
CA TYR A 349 -6.51 -13.70 -14.56
C TYR A 349 -6.36 -15.08 -13.95
N THR A 350 -6.70 -15.20 -12.66
CA THR A 350 -6.48 -16.44 -11.89
C THR A 350 -7.78 -17.17 -11.57
N TYR A 351 -7.68 -18.50 -11.41
CA TYR A 351 -8.82 -19.35 -11.09
C TYR A 351 -9.45 -19.03 -9.73
N SER A 352 -8.67 -18.55 -8.76
CA SER A 352 -9.12 -18.24 -7.40
C SER A 352 -8.12 -17.36 -6.64
N ASN A 353 -8.56 -16.84 -5.50
CA ASN A 353 -7.71 -16.08 -4.58
C ASN A 353 -6.60 -16.95 -3.96
N GLU A 354 -6.74 -18.28 -3.95
CA GLU A 354 -5.71 -19.21 -3.49
C GLU A 354 -4.41 -19.05 -4.31
N TYR A 355 -4.51 -18.62 -5.57
CA TYR A 355 -3.33 -18.30 -6.38
C TYR A 355 -2.48 -17.22 -5.72
N ARG A 356 -3.10 -16.13 -5.28
CA ARG A 356 -2.42 -15.03 -4.59
C ARG A 356 -1.76 -15.51 -3.31
N ASP A 357 -2.46 -16.35 -2.54
CA ASP A 357 -1.94 -16.83 -1.26
C ASP A 357 -0.74 -17.76 -1.47
N LYS A 358 -0.80 -18.68 -2.44
CA LYS A 358 0.34 -19.50 -2.85
C LYS A 358 1.49 -18.68 -3.44
N LEU A 359 1.18 -17.62 -4.17
CA LEU A 359 2.20 -16.73 -4.72
C LEU A 359 2.94 -16.00 -3.60
N LYS A 360 2.22 -15.49 -2.60
CA LYS A 360 2.81 -14.88 -1.40
C LYS A 360 3.74 -15.84 -0.66
N GLU A 361 3.30 -17.07 -0.45
CA GLU A 361 4.12 -18.12 0.18
C GLU A 361 5.41 -18.38 -0.60
N ARG A 362 5.32 -18.52 -1.92
CA ARG A 362 6.48 -18.77 -2.80
C ARG A 362 7.45 -17.61 -2.93
N TRP A 363 6.95 -16.39 -2.75
CA TRP A 363 7.76 -15.18 -2.77
C TRP A 363 8.20 -14.78 -1.37
N ASP A 364 7.91 -15.62 -0.37
CA ASP A 364 8.22 -15.42 1.04
C ASP A 364 7.71 -14.07 1.58
N ILE A 365 6.55 -13.64 1.08
CA ILE A 365 5.91 -12.38 1.50
C ILE A 365 5.14 -12.65 2.79
N VAL A 366 5.77 -12.36 3.92
CA VAL A 366 5.22 -12.65 5.26
C VAL A 366 4.34 -11.50 5.75
N GLY A 367 3.11 -11.80 6.17
CA GLY A 367 2.21 -10.82 6.80
C GLY A 367 1.24 -10.12 5.84
N ASN A 368 0.61 -9.04 6.32
CA ASN A 368 -0.46 -8.32 5.61
C ASN A 368 0.04 -7.26 4.61
N TRP A 369 1.32 -7.29 4.24
CA TRP A 369 1.92 -6.28 3.38
C TRP A 369 1.19 -6.12 2.03
N SER A 370 1.11 -4.86 1.62
CA SER A 370 0.30 -4.38 0.50
C SER A 370 1.03 -4.29 -0.83
N PHE A 371 2.37 -4.36 -0.85
CA PHE A 371 3.13 -4.14 -2.07
C PHE A 371 2.89 -5.22 -3.13
N HIS A 372 2.43 -6.42 -2.75
CA HIS A 372 2.07 -7.47 -3.70
C HIS A 372 0.58 -7.84 -3.63
N LYS A 373 -0.24 -7.10 -4.38
CA LYS A 373 -1.70 -7.26 -4.43
C LYS A 373 -2.23 -7.22 -5.87
N PRO A 374 -3.25 -8.05 -6.20
CA PRO A 374 -4.01 -7.93 -7.44
C PRO A 374 -4.52 -6.50 -7.61
N GLY A 375 -4.56 -6.02 -8.85
CA GLY A 375 -4.92 -4.65 -9.19
C GLY A 375 -4.14 -4.16 -10.41
N ILE A 376 -4.02 -2.85 -10.52
CA ILE A 376 -3.36 -2.15 -11.61
C ILE A 376 -2.08 -1.52 -11.10
N ARG A 377 -1.01 -1.71 -11.85
CA ARG A 377 0.29 -1.06 -11.70
C ARG A 377 0.67 -0.35 -12.98
N ILE A 378 1.48 0.70 -12.85
CA ILE A 378 2.02 1.45 -13.97
C ILE A 378 3.55 1.34 -13.95
N ALA A 379 4.13 1.13 -15.12
CA ALA A 379 5.55 1.26 -15.38
C ALA A 379 5.76 2.35 -16.43
N SER A 380 6.86 3.10 -16.31
CA SER A 380 7.32 4.05 -17.32
C SER A 380 8.76 3.77 -17.64
N ASP A 381 9.08 3.69 -18.93
CA ASP A 381 10.44 3.48 -19.46
C ASP A 381 11.19 2.31 -18.78
N GLY A 382 10.50 1.19 -18.60
CA GLY A 382 11.00 -0.02 -17.96
C GLY A 382 10.96 0.01 -16.43
N MET A 383 10.63 1.13 -15.79
CA MET A 383 10.60 1.25 -14.34
C MET A 383 9.19 1.11 -13.78
N ILE A 384 8.98 0.11 -12.91
CA ILE A 384 7.73 -0.03 -12.16
C ILE A 384 7.56 1.09 -11.14
N SER A 385 6.33 1.63 -11.02
CA SER A 385 5.95 2.61 -10.01
C SER A 385 5.32 1.93 -8.78
N LEU A 386 5.27 2.67 -7.67
CA LEU A 386 4.56 2.24 -6.46
C LEU A 386 3.04 2.50 -6.55
N TRP A 387 2.59 3.27 -7.55
CA TRP A 387 1.18 3.53 -7.79
C TRP A 387 0.38 2.24 -7.96
N HIS A 388 -0.73 2.13 -7.22
CA HIS A 388 -1.63 0.99 -7.26
C HIS A 388 -3.09 1.42 -7.24
N GLU A 389 -3.89 0.80 -8.10
CA GLU A 389 -5.35 0.93 -8.06
C GLU A 389 -6.01 -0.44 -8.12
N ASN A 390 -7.13 -0.59 -7.40
CA ASN A 390 -7.99 -1.75 -7.60
C ASN A 390 -8.64 -1.69 -8.99
N ALA A 391 -8.65 -2.81 -9.73
CA ALA A 391 -9.20 -2.84 -11.08
C ALA A 391 -10.68 -2.40 -11.16
N ASN A 392 -11.47 -2.63 -10.10
CA ASN A 392 -12.85 -2.17 -9.93
C ASN A 392 -13.70 -2.30 -11.21
N LEU A 393 -13.97 -3.54 -11.61
CA LEU A 393 -14.75 -3.84 -12.80
C LEU A 393 -16.27 -3.76 -12.55
N SER A 394 -17.03 -3.25 -13.52
CA SER A 394 -18.45 -2.88 -13.36
C SER A 394 -19.40 -4.06 -13.12
N TYR A 395 -18.98 -5.31 -13.39
CA TYR A 395 -19.83 -6.50 -13.35
C TYR A 395 -19.25 -7.71 -12.59
N SER A 396 -18.17 -7.52 -11.83
CA SER A 396 -17.42 -8.66 -11.27
C SER A 396 -16.71 -8.36 -9.94
N GLY A 397 -17.40 -7.72 -8.99
CA GLY A 397 -16.82 -7.30 -7.69
C GLY A 397 -16.05 -8.39 -6.92
N GLY A 398 -16.47 -9.67 -7.01
CA GLY A 398 -15.75 -10.80 -6.40
C GLY A 398 -14.52 -11.33 -7.17
N ARG A 399 -14.30 -10.86 -8.41
CA ARG A 399 -13.18 -11.26 -9.29
C ARG A 399 -12.04 -10.25 -9.31
N ASN A 400 -12.22 -9.04 -8.77
CA ASN A 400 -11.18 -8.01 -8.73
C ASN A 400 -9.90 -8.49 -8.02
N GLN A 401 -10.02 -9.40 -7.05
CA GLN A 401 -8.88 -10.01 -6.33
C GLN A 401 -8.16 -11.12 -7.12
N ARG A 402 -8.53 -11.36 -8.38
CA ARG A 402 -7.95 -12.38 -9.27
C ARG A 402 -7.27 -11.78 -10.49
N LEU A 403 -7.19 -10.45 -10.54
CA LEU A 403 -6.76 -9.72 -11.71
C LEU A 403 -5.51 -8.91 -11.42
N TRP A 404 -4.53 -9.04 -12.30
CA TRP A 404 -3.29 -8.30 -12.25
C TRP A 404 -3.11 -7.60 -13.59
N PHE A 405 -2.86 -6.30 -13.53
CA PHE A 405 -2.53 -5.47 -14.67
C PHE A 405 -1.17 -4.80 -14.43
N VAL A 406 -0.32 -4.80 -15.45
CA VAL A 406 0.85 -3.92 -15.52
C VAL A 406 0.74 -3.15 -16.83
N TYR A 407 0.48 -1.84 -16.73
CA TYR A 407 0.51 -0.91 -17.85
C TYR A 407 1.92 -0.37 -17.98
N HIS A 408 2.53 -0.48 -19.15
CA HIS A 408 3.87 0.00 -19.40
C HIS A 408 3.85 1.02 -20.53
N PHE A 409 4.24 2.26 -20.22
CA PHE A 409 4.43 3.34 -21.17
C PHE A 409 5.93 3.47 -21.46
N SER A 410 6.34 3.28 -22.71
CA SER A 410 7.77 3.18 -23.06
C SER A 410 8.42 4.53 -23.39
N SER A 411 7.64 5.62 -23.40
CA SER A 411 8.13 6.97 -23.65
C SER A 411 7.34 8.04 -22.88
N ASP A 412 8.05 9.04 -22.36
CA ASP A 412 7.54 10.36 -21.96
C ASP A 412 6.31 10.38 -21.01
N VAL A 413 6.17 9.41 -20.10
CA VAL A 413 5.14 9.43 -19.03
C VAL A 413 5.80 9.49 -17.64
N ALA A 414 6.17 10.70 -17.22
CA ALA A 414 6.75 10.89 -15.89
C ALA A 414 5.66 10.89 -14.78
N PRO A 415 5.93 10.32 -13.60
CA PRO A 415 5.09 10.52 -12.42
C PRO A 415 5.08 11.98 -11.97
N ASP A 416 3.94 12.46 -11.47
CA ASP A 416 3.75 13.86 -11.01
C ASP A 416 4.38 14.12 -9.64
N SER A 417 4.41 13.12 -8.74
CA SER A 417 4.94 13.24 -7.38
C SER A 417 5.68 11.98 -6.97
N GLY A 418 7.02 11.98 -7.04
CA GLY A 418 7.87 10.97 -6.41
C GLY A 418 7.47 9.51 -6.68
N ARG A 419 7.03 9.19 -7.92
CA ARG A 419 6.58 7.83 -8.35
C ARG A 419 5.21 7.37 -7.84
N ASN A 420 4.47 8.23 -7.15
CA ASN A 420 3.20 7.90 -6.47
C ASN A 420 1.94 8.40 -7.17
N ASP A 421 2.06 9.26 -8.19
CA ASP A 421 0.89 9.68 -8.97
C ASP A 421 1.24 9.93 -10.45
N PHE A 422 0.24 9.82 -11.30
CA PHE A 422 0.37 9.97 -12.75
C PHE A 422 -0.61 11.00 -13.32
N PRO A 423 -0.31 11.58 -14.49
CA PRO A 423 -1.19 12.50 -15.19
C PRO A 423 -2.60 11.93 -15.39
N ASN A 424 -3.60 12.80 -15.40
CA ASN A 424 -4.99 12.36 -15.52
C ASN A 424 -5.29 11.72 -16.87
N GLU A 425 -4.58 12.11 -17.92
CA GLU A 425 -4.62 11.52 -19.25
C GLU A 425 -4.22 10.03 -19.20
N THR A 426 -3.17 9.69 -18.44
CA THR A 426 -2.77 8.29 -18.18
C THR A 426 -3.90 7.51 -17.51
N LYS A 427 -4.54 8.11 -16.50
CA LYS A 427 -5.65 7.48 -15.75
C LYS A 427 -6.87 7.25 -16.63
N ASP A 428 -7.20 8.21 -17.51
CA ASP A 428 -8.28 8.07 -18.50
C ASP A 428 -8.05 6.87 -19.42
N VAL A 429 -6.83 6.68 -19.94
CA VAL A 429 -6.49 5.52 -20.78
C VAL A 429 -6.64 4.21 -20.01
N ILE A 430 -6.15 4.14 -18.76
CA ILE A 430 -6.27 2.94 -17.92
C ILE A 430 -7.74 2.59 -17.66
N HIS A 431 -8.55 3.58 -17.28
CA HIS A 431 -9.97 3.37 -16.98
C HIS A 431 -10.78 3.02 -18.23
N GLY A 432 -10.43 3.60 -19.39
CA GLY A 432 -11.04 3.29 -20.68
C GLY A 432 -10.71 1.90 -21.22
N THR A 433 -9.58 1.29 -20.81
CA THR A 433 -9.07 0.04 -21.39
C THR A 433 -9.25 -1.20 -20.52
N LYS A 434 -9.16 -1.07 -19.18
CA LYS A 434 -9.17 -2.22 -18.26
C LYS A 434 -10.32 -3.22 -18.44
N GLN A 435 -11.52 -2.74 -18.79
CA GLN A 435 -12.73 -3.58 -18.86
C GLN A 435 -12.74 -4.49 -20.09
N PHE A 436 -12.31 -4.01 -21.26
CA PHE A 436 -12.29 -4.85 -22.46
C PHE A 436 -11.09 -5.80 -22.43
N LEU A 437 -9.91 -5.34 -21.98
CA LEU A 437 -8.72 -6.20 -21.84
C LEU A 437 -8.98 -7.38 -20.88
N HIS A 438 -9.65 -7.11 -19.75
CA HIS A 438 -10.15 -8.16 -18.88
C HIS A 438 -11.08 -9.13 -19.60
N SER A 439 -12.01 -8.61 -20.39
CA SER A 439 -13.04 -9.42 -21.04
C SER A 439 -12.44 -10.35 -22.09
N ASP A 440 -11.45 -9.86 -22.85
CA ASP A 440 -10.73 -10.64 -23.85
C ASP A 440 -9.95 -11.79 -23.20
N VAL A 441 -9.19 -11.53 -22.12
CA VAL A 441 -8.48 -12.59 -21.37
C VAL A 441 -9.46 -13.60 -20.76
N VAL A 442 -10.55 -13.14 -20.15
CA VAL A 442 -11.53 -14.03 -19.52
C VAL A 442 -12.29 -14.88 -20.54
N SER A 443 -12.60 -14.34 -21.72
CA SER A 443 -13.24 -15.14 -22.77
C SER A 443 -12.37 -16.30 -23.24
N SER A 444 -11.05 -16.09 -23.27
CA SER A 444 -10.10 -17.15 -23.57
C SER A 444 -9.80 -18.05 -22.36
N ALA A 445 -10.20 -17.67 -21.14
CA ALA A 445 -9.83 -18.38 -19.91
C ALA A 445 -10.67 -19.64 -19.63
N ASP A 446 -11.92 -19.67 -20.06
CA ASP A 446 -12.94 -20.65 -19.62
C ASP A 446 -12.53 -22.11 -19.92
N ASP A 447 -11.79 -22.35 -20.99
CA ASP A 447 -11.34 -23.71 -21.34
C ASP A 447 -10.02 -24.11 -20.66
N TYR A 448 -9.19 -23.16 -20.20
CA TYR A 448 -7.86 -23.45 -19.63
C TYR A 448 -7.86 -23.49 -18.10
N LEU A 449 -8.63 -22.62 -17.45
CA LEU A 449 -8.59 -22.46 -16.00
C LEU A 449 -9.18 -23.68 -15.29
N ARG A 450 -8.49 -24.14 -14.24
CA ARG A 450 -9.03 -25.09 -13.28
C ARG A 450 -10.35 -24.57 -12.74
N ALA A 451 -11.27 -25.50 -12.48
CA ALA A 451 -12.39 -25.19 -11.62
C ALA A 451 -11.86 -24.63 -10.29
N ALA A 452 -12.37 -23.48 -9.87
CA ALA A 452 -12.05 -22.95 -8.55
C ALA A 452 -12.30 -24.05 -7.51
N PRO A 453 -11.39 -24.26 -6.54
CA PRO A 453 -11.57 -25.32 -5.55
C PRO A 453 -12.91 -25.06 -4.84
N PRO A 454 -13.68 -26.11 -4.51
CA PRO A 454 -14.74 -25.95 -3.54
C PRO A 454 -14.07 -25.43 -2.27
N ARG A 455 -14.38 -24.19 -1.88
CA ARG A 455 -13.72 -23.50 -0.78
C ARG A 455 -13.69 -24.40 0.45
N SER A 456 -12.52 -24.90 0.80
CA SER A 456 -12.34 -25.83 1.90
C SER A 456 -12.50 -25.09 3.23
N GLY A 457 -13.41 -25.60 4.06
CA GLY A 457 -13.31 -25.51 5.52
C GLY A 457 -13.86 -24.28 6.24
N ARG A 458 -14.05 -23.13 5.60
CA ARG A 458 -14.69 -21.95 6.25
C ARG A 458 -15.93 -21.40 5.56
N ASP A 459 -16.34 -21.98 4.43
CA ASP A 459 -17.36 -21.41 3.54
C ASP A 459 -18.58 -22.33 3.32
N SER A 460 -18.80 -23.37 4.14
CA SER A 460 -19.95 -24.28 3.97
C SER A 460 -21.31 -23.60 4.19
N GLU A 461 -21.36 -22.46 4.89
CA GLU A 461 -22.55 -21.61 4.98
C GLU A 461 -22.76 -20.73 3.75
N LEU A 462 -21.70 -20.38 3.01
CA LEU A 462 -21.73 -19.45 1.88
C LEU A 462 -22.12 -20.11 0.54
N GLN A 463 -22.11 -21.44 0.46
CA GLN A 463 -22.46 -22.19 -0.76
C GLN A 463 -23.86 -22.81 -0.78
N LYS A 464 -24.68 -22.58 0.25
CA LYS A 464 -26.11 -22.88 0.14
C LYS A 464 -26.70 -21.91 -0.87
N ALA A 465 -27.54 -22.38 -1.79
CA ALA A 465 -28.22 -21.47 -2.71
C ALA A 465 -28.85 -20.32 -1.89
N PRO A 466 -28.92 -19.06 -2.37
CA PRO A 466 -29.44 -17.95 -1.57
C PRO A 466 -30.79 -18.25 -0.90
N LEU A 467 -31.61 -19.08 -1.55
CA LEU A 467 -32.85 -19.63 -1.02
C LEU A 467 -32.66 -20.62 0.14
N GLU A 468 -31.73 -21.56 0.04
CA GLU A 468 -31.43 -22.53 1.10
C GLU A 468 -30.82 -21.85 2.32
N ARG A 469 -29.93 -20.87 2.12
CA ARG A 469 -29.39 -20.05 3.21
C ARG A 469 -30.49 -19.24 3.90
N ALA A 470 -31.34 -18.56 3.13
CA ALA A 470 -32.48 -17.84 3.68
C ALA A 470 -33.50 -18.76 4.40
N LEU A 471 -33.59 -20.04 4.04
CA LEU A 471 -34.48 -20.99 4.73
C LEU A 471 -33.93 -21.48 6.07
N GLU A 472 -32.62 -21.39 6.27
CA GLU A 472 -31.95 -21.83 7.50
C GLU A 472 -31.62 -20.70 8.46
N MET A 473 -31.60 -19.45 7.99
CA MET A 473 -31.50 -18.27 8.87
C MET A 473 -32.69 -18.25 9.82
N ASP A 474 -32.42 -17.94 11.09
CA ASP A 474 -33.46 -17.75 12.09
C ASP A 474 -34.34 -16.54 11.72
N ASP A 475 -35.64 -16.69 11.97
CA ASP A 475 -36.56 -15.56 11.88
C ASP A 475 -36.35 -14.65 13.10
N ILE A 476 -36.56 -13.34 12.94
CA ILE A 476 -36.51 -12.40 14.07
C ILE A 476 -37.51 -12.87 15.15
N SER A 477 -37.02 -13.03 16.37
CA SER A 477 -37.76 -13.57 17.52
C SER A 477 -39.09 -12.85 17.81
N ALA A 478 -39.12 -11.53 17.59
CA ALA A 478 -40.29 -10.68 17.68
C ALA A 478 -40.40 -9.76 16.45
N ASP A 479 -41.15 -10.19 15.43
CA ASP A 479 -41.30 -9.43 14.18
C ASP A 479 -42.37 -8.32 14.24
N THR A 480 -43.12 -8.21 15.34
CA THR A 480 -44.26 -7.29 15.46
C THR A 480 -44.18 -6.49 16.75
N ILE A 481 -44.13 -5.16 16.61
CA ILE A 481 -44.09 -4.21 17.73
C ILE A 481 -45.51 -3.71 18.02
N GLU A 482 -45.93 -3.74 19.28
CA GLU A 482 -47.29 -3.40 19.67
C GLU A 482 -47.65 -1.95 19.29
N GLY A 483 -48.67 -1.80 18.44
CA GLY A 483 -49.16 -0.50 17.98
C GLY A 483 -48.39 0.15 16.82
N LEU A 484 -47.24 -0.40 16.40
CA LEU A 484 -46.44 0.11 15.27
C LEU A 484 -46.47 -0.82 14.04
N GLY A 485 -46.71 -2.12 14.25
CA GLY A 485 -46.86 -3.10 13.18
C GLY A 485 -45.66 -4.03 13.05
N THR A 486 -45.56 -4.70 11.90
CA THR A 486 -44.56 -5.76 11.66
C THR A 486 -43.32 -5.19 10.97
N ILE A 487 -42.15 -5.58 11.45
CA ILE A 487 -40.83 -5.35 10.85
C ILE A 487 -40.78 -6.11 9.51
N PRO A 488 -40.62 -5.42 8.37
CA PRO A 488 -40.57 -6.09 7.07
C PRO A 488 -39.38 -7.04 6.90
N HIS A 489 -38.26 -6.76 7.59
CA HIS A 489 -37.12 -7.65 7.67
C HIS A 489 -37.48 -8.90 8.48
N ARG A 490 -37.37 -10.09 7.88
CA ARG A 490 -37.85 -11.33 8.50
C ARG A 490 -36.79 -12.15 9.21
N LYS A 491 -35.53 -11.99 8.83
CA LYS A 491 -34.41 -12.84 9.26
C LYS A 491 -33.52 -12.11 10.24
N GLU A 492 -32.89 -12.82 11.15
CA GLU A 492 -31.84 -12.21 11.97
C GLU A 492 -30.70 -11.68 11.08
N PRO A 493 -30.10 -10.52 11.40
CA PRO A 493 -29.01 -9.94 10.64
C PRO A 493 -27.73 -10.77 10.80
N HIS A 494 -27.06 -11.06 9.68
CA HIS A 494 -25.78 -11.78 9.71
C HIS A 494 -24.59 -10.85 9.49
N GLU A 495 -24.81 -9.73 8.78
CA GLU A 495 -23.81 -8.73 8.48
C GLU A 495 -24.21 -7.36 9.04
N GLU A 496 -23.24 -6.46 9.20
CA GLU A 496 -23.45 -5.09 9.69
C GLU A 496 -24.50 -4.32 8.86
N GLN A 497 -24.53 -4.55 7.54
CA GLN A 497 -25.48 -3.90 6.63
C GLN A 497 -26.94 -4.29 6.91
N ASP A 498 -27.19 -5.51 7.41
CA ASP A 498 -28.52 -5.93 7.83
C ASP A 498 -28.96 -5.16 9.09
N VAL A 499 -28.04 -4.91 10.03
CA VAL A 499 -28.28 -4.10 11.23
C VAL A 499 -28.65 -2.66 10.84
N VAL A 500 -27.91 -2.07 9.89
CA VAL A 500 -28.23 -0.73 9.33
C VAL A 500 -29.63 -0.71 8.73
N SER A 501 -30.01 -1.77 8.00
CA SER A 501 -31.33 -1.91 7.39
C SER A 501 -32.45 -2.00 8.45
N ILE A 502 -32.27 -2.83 9.48
CA ILE A 502 -33.24 -2.99 10.57
C ILE A 502 -33.37 -1.67 11.35
N PHE A 503 -32.27 -1.00 11.69
CA PHE A 503 -32.30 0.30 12.35
C PHE A 503 -33.15 1.32 11.57
N ASN A 504 -32.92 1.47 10.26
CA ASN A 504 -33.69 2.38 9.42
C ASN A 504 -35.17 1.97 9.29
N GLN A 505 -35.48 0.67 9.33
CA GLN A 505 -36.86 0.19 9.37
C GLN A 505 -37.54 0.55 10.69
N LEU A 506 -36.86 0.42 11.83
CA LEU A 506 -37.39 0.83 13.13
C LEU A 506 -37.60 2.36 13.21
N VAL A 507 -36.72 3.15 12.59
CA VAL A 507 -36.94 4.59 12.40
C VAL A 507 -38.19 4.83 11.55
N GLY A 508 -38.34 4.13 10.41
CA GLY A 508 -39.47 4.28 9.50
C GLY A 508 -40.81 3.76 10.04
N LEU A 509 -40.80 2.76 10.92
CA LEU A 509 -41.97 2.25 11.65
C LEU A 509 -42.41 3.17 12.78
N GLY A 510 -41.57 4.11 13.16
CA GLY A 510 -41.85 5.06 14.22
C GLY A 510 -41.24 4.70 15.57
N LEU A 511 -40.66 3.50 15.78
CA LEU A 511 -40.11 3.11 17.09
C LEU A 511 -38.86 3.94 17.45
N LEU A 512 -37.99 4.18 16.47
CA LEU A 512 -36.76 4.96 16.62
C LEU A 512 -36.85 6.33 15.91
N GLU A 513 -38.06 6.87 15.70
CA GLU A 513 -38.25 8.15 14.97
C GLU A 513 -37.57 9.37 15.65
N CYS A 514 -37.22 9.25 16.92
CA CYS A 514 -36.40 10.21 17.64
C CYS A 514 -34.97 10.32 17.08
N TYR A 515 -34.48 9.33 16.34
CA TYR A 515 -33.24 9.42 15.57
C TYR A 515 -33.56 9.82 14.14
N LYS A 516 -33.05 10.97 13.70
CA LYS A 516 -33.26 11.52 12.36
C LYS A 516 -31.96 11.38 11.56
N PRO A 517 -31.79 10.32 10.73
CA PRO A 517 -30.57 10.12 9.98
C PRO A 517 -30.34 11.25 8.99
N SER A 518 -29.10 11.74 8.94
CA SER A 518 -28.68 12.74 7.95
C SER A 518 -27.95 12.07 6.78
N PHE A 519 -26.98 11.21 7.07
CA PHE A 519 -26.28 10.39 6.08
C PHE A 519 -25.62 9.17 6.75
N PHE A 520 -25.25 8.20 5.92
CA PHE A 520 -24.41 7.04 6.26
C PHE A 520 -23.20 7.03 5.32
N THR A 521 -22.03 6.59 5.79
CA THR A 521 -20.78 6.52 5.02
C THR A 521 -20.06 5.20 5.32
N GLY A 522 -19.43 4.61 4.30
CA GLY A 522 -18.62 3.39 4.46
C GLY A 522 -17.10 3.62 4.53
N VAL A 523 -16.65 4.88 4.49
CA VAL A 523 -15.22 5.24 4.36
C VAL A 523 -14.83 6.37 5.34
N GLY A 524 -15.65 6.63 6.37
CA GLY A 524 -15.43 7.72 7.33
C GLY A 524 -15.04 7.25 8.74
N ALA A 525 -14.62 8.20 9.58
CA ALA A 525 -14.29 7.97 11.00
C ALA A 525 -15.46 7.39 11.83
N PHE A 526 -16.69 7.51 11.33
CA PHE A 526 -17.91 6.90 11.87
C PHE A 526 -18.82 6.49 10.71
N ASP A 527 -19.70 5.53 10.93
CA ASP A 527 -20.55 4.94 9.87
C ASP A 527 -21.79 5.77 9.54
N GLY A 528 -22.22 6.63 10.46
CA GLY A 528 -23.38 7.49 10.23
C GLY A 528 -23.46 8.72 11.11
N PHE A 529 -24.29 9.66 10.68
CA PHE A 529 -24.60 10.86 11.45
C PHE A 529 -26.11 11.02 11.59
N VAL A 530 -26.57 11.13 12.83
CA VAL A 530 -27.99 11.30 13.14
C VAL A 530 -28.23 12.50 14.03
N ARG A 531 -29.45 13.03 13.97
CA ARG A 531 -29.94 14.03 14.91
C ARG A 531 -30.98 13.44 15.84
N TYR A 532 -30.74 13.47 17.15
CA TYR A 532 -31.66 13.03 18.17
C TYR A 532 -32.67 14.12 18.56
N ASP A 533 -33.95 13.76 18.58
CA ASP A 533 -35.07 14.63 18.93
C ASP A 533 -35.84 14.03 20.13
N PRO A 534 -35.62 14.54 21.36
CA PRO A 534 -36.28 14.04 22.56
C PRO A 534 -37.81 14.25 22.54
N ASP A 535 -38.32 15.19 21.75
CA ASP A 535 -39.77 15.44 21.62
C ASP A 535 -40.44 14.43 20.69
N SER A 536 -39.65 13.67 19.92
CA SER A 536 -40.12 12.63 19.00
C SER A 536 -39.92 11.22 19.57
N VAL A 537 -39.74 11.06 20.88
CA VAL A 537 -39.62 9.73 21.51
C VAL A 537 -41.02 9.11 21.63
N PRO A 538 -41.28 7.94 21.00
CA PRO A 538 -42.58 7.28 21.10
C PRO A 538 -42.86 6.80 22.52
N SER A 539 -44.15 6.71 22.88
CA SER A 539 -44.58 6.22 24.20
C SER A 539 -44.03 4.83 24.52
N GLN A 540 -44.03 3.92 23.54
CA GLN A 540 -43.56 2.55 23.67
C GLN A 540 -42.07 2.51 24.04
N LEU A 541 -41.25 3.29 23.32
CA LEU A 541 -39.82 3.40 23.60
C LEU A 541 -39.56 4.08 24.95
N HIS A 542 -40.32 5.14 25.27
CA HIS A 542 -40.15 5.90 26.51
C HIS A 542 -40.48 5.07 27.76
N GLU A 543 -41.43 4.13 27.68
CA GLU A 543 -41.81 3.27 28.81
C GLU A 543 -40.71 2.27 29.18
N VAL A 544 -39.97 1.76 28.20
CA VAL A 544 -38.99 0.68 28.37
C VAL A 544 -37.56 1.23 28.45
N PHE A 545 -37.20 2.12 27.53
CA PHE A 545 -35.86 2.72 27.39
C PHE A 545 -35.96 4.25 27.33
N PRO A 546 -36.28 4.91 28.46
CA PRO A 546 -36.44 6.36 28.49
C PRO A 546 -35.13 7.07 28.15
N GLY A 547 -35.23 8.17 27.40
CA GLY A 547 -34.13 9.10 27.15
C GLY A 547 -34.22 10.36 28.01
N SER A 548 -33.18 11.19 27.99
CA SER A 548 -33.23 12.49 28.66
C SER A 548 -33.99 13.52 27.84
N SER A 549 -34.93 14.23 28.48
CA SER A 549 -35.69 15.34 27.87
C SER A 549 -34.91 16.66 27.80
N SER A 550 -33.67 16.72 28.29
CA SER A 550 -32.89 17.96 28.39
C SER A 550 -31.93 18.21 27.23
N ILE A 551 -31.93 17.37 26.19
CA ILE A 551 -30.99 17.47 25.06
C ILE A 551 -31.44 18.54 24.08
N THR A 552 -30.60 19.55 23.83
CA THR A 552 -30.88 20.64 22.88
C THR A 552 -29.64 21.07 22.10
N GLY A 553 -29.84 21.68 20.93
CA GLY A 553 -28.74 22.29 20.15
C GLY A 553 -27.73 21.27 19.60
N GLN A 554 -26.43 21.58 19.67
CA GLN A 554 -25.36 20.71 19.17
C GLN A 554 -25.32 19.33 19.85
N GLN A 555 -25.83 19.20 21.08
CA GLN A 555 -25.90 17.91 21.79
C GLN A 555 -26.89 16.91 21.19
N SER A 556 -27.68 17.34 20.20
CA SER A 556 -28.55 16.46 19.42
C SER A 556 -27.85 15.82 18.22
N ALA A 557 -26.65 16.28 17.83
CA ALA A 557 -25.85 15.64 16.80
C ALA A 557 -25.13 14.43 17.41
N ILE A 558 -25.25 13.27 16.77
CA ILE A 558 -24.72 11.99 17.26
C ILE A 558 -24.01 11.29 16.09
N THR A 559 -22.77 10.87 16.31
CA THR A 559 -22.06 9.94 15.42
C THR A 559 -22.45 8.50 15.74
N LEU A 560 -22.67 7.70 14.69
CA LEU A 560 -23.04 6.29 14.79
C LEU A 560 -21.90 5.40 14.32
N GLU A 561 -21.73 4.29 15.01
CA GLU A 561 -21.01 3.13 14.51
C GLU A 561 -21.98 1.93 14.51
N PHE A 562 -21.90 1.09 13.49
CA PHE A 562 -22.67 -0.14 13.41
C PHE A 562 -21.77 -1.35 13.60
N LYS A 563 -22.28 -2.39 14.26
CA LYS A 563 -21.66 -3.71 14.26
C LYS A 563 -22.74 -4.79 14.19
N ARG A 564 -22.38 -5.98 13.73
CA ARG A 564 -23.24 -7.15 13.98
C ARG A 564 -23.21 -7.50 15.47
N ASN A 565 -22.03 -7.81 16.01
CA ASN A 565 -21.83 -8.03 17.45
C ASN A 565 -21.12 -6.82 18.08
N GLY A 566 -21.64 -6.34 19.21
CA GLY A 566 -21.12 -5.13 19.86
C GLY A 566 -19.64 -5.24 20.24
N VAL A 567 -19.18 -6.42 20.68
CA VAL A 567 -17.78 -6.65 21.09
C VAL A 567 -16.76 -6.49 19.97
N ASP A 568 -17.16 -6.62 18.70
CA ASP A 568 -16.26 -6.56 17.54
C ASP A 568 -15.71 -5.16 17.28
N ILE A 569 -16.29 -4.14 17.92
CA ILE A 569 -15.77 -2.77 17.86
C ILE A 569 -14.30 -2.68 18.32
N ILE A 570 -13.87 -3.60 19.20
CA ILE A 570 -12.50 -3.61 19.71
C ILE A 570 -11.46 -3.82 18.62
N GLU A 571 -11.80 -4.55 17.54
CA GLU A 571 -10.90 -4.80 16.41
C GLU A 571 -10.55 -3.49 15.70
N HIS A 572 -11.55 -2.61 15.50
CA HIS A 572 -11.35 -1.31 14.87
C HIS A 572 -10.50 -0.37 15.74
N ILE A 573 -10.63 -0.46 17.07
CA ILE A 573 -9.85 0.33 18.02
C ILE A 573 -8.40 -0.16 18.14
N VAL A 574 -8.15 -1.47 18.02
CA VAL A 574 -6.80 -2.04 18.06
C VAL A 574 -6.06 -1.76 16.76
N ASN A 575 -6.75 -1.81 15.63
CA ASN A 575 -6.19 -1.54 14.30
C ASN A 575 -6.10 -0.04 13.97
N GLU A 576 -6.43 0.84 14.92
CA GLU A 576 -6.40 2.31 14.76
C GLU A 576 -7.24 2.82 13.57
N THR A 577 -8.28 2.08 13.18
CA THR A 577 -9.19 2.50 12.11
C THR A 577 -10.35 3.35 12.60
N LYS A 578 -10.62 3.33 13.92
CA LYS A 578 -11.64 4.14 14.59
C LYS A 578 -11.13 4.67 15.92
N GLU A 579 -11.56 5.88 16.30
CA GLU A 579 -11.23 6.49 17.58
C GLU A 579 -12.42 6.38 18.56
N TRP A 580 -12.19 5.80 19.75
CA TRP A 580 -13.24 5.58 20.76
C TRP A 580 -13.98 6.86 21.17
N GLN A 581 -13.26 7.99 21.21
CA GLN A 581 -13.77 9.28 21.67
C GLN A 581 -14.64 10.00 20.63
N GLU A 582 -14.59 9.57 19.37
CA GLU A 582 -15.34 10.17 18.27
C GLU A 582 -16.71 9.52 18.04
N MET A 583 -17.02 8.45 18.79
CA MET A 583 -18.28 7.71 18.69
C MET A 583 -19.23 8.07 19.83
N ASP A 584 -20.43 8.54 19.48
CA ASP A 584 -21.48 8.85 20.46
C ASP A 584 -22.40 7.64 20.75
N LEU A 585 -22.68 6.83 19.71
CA LEU A 585 -23.64 5.73 19.78
C LEU A 585 -23.19 4.53 18.93
N LEU A 586 -23.16 3.35 19.54
CA LEU A 586 -22.99 2.07 18.87
C LEU A 586 -24.37 1.42 18.65
N VAL A 587 -24.65 0.97 17.44
CA VAL A 587 -25.86 0.20 17.13
C VAL A 587 -25.43 -1.19 16.69
N CYS A 588 -25.89 -2.22 17.39
CA CYS A 588 -25.57 -3.61 17.06
C CYS A 588 -26.80 -4.51 17.11
N TRP A 589 -26.70 -5.72 16.55
CA TRP A 589 -27.77 -6.71 16.73
C TRP A 589 -27.76 -7.25 18.15
N GLU A 590 -26.62 -7.79 18.57
CA GLU A 590 -26.38 -8.42 19.86
C GLU A 590 -24.97 -8.09 20.39
N LEU A 591 -24.64 -8.54 21.60
CA LEU A 591 -23.38 -8.20 22.27
C LEU A 591 -22.34 -9.33 22.26
N GLU A 592 -22.74 -10.59 22.15
CA GLU A 592 -21.85 -11.76 22.24
C GLU A 592 -21.67 -12.44 20.88
N GLU A 593 -20.53 -13.12 20.68
CA GLU A 593 -20.43 -14.10 19.60
C GLU A 593 -21.25 -15.35 19.97
N PRO A 594 -21.97 -15.98 19.02
CA PRO A 594 -22.56 -17.28 19.28
C PRO A 594 -21.43 -18.25 19.62
N THR A 595 -21.38 -18.69 20.88
CA THR A 595 -20.46 -19.76 21.29
C THR A 595 -20.72 -20.95 20.38
N GLY A 596 -19.77 -21.23 19.50
CA GLY A 596 -19.76 -22.48 18.74
C GLY A 596 -19.86 -23.64 19.73
N ASP A 597 -20.68 -24.63 19.37
CA ASP A 597 -20.88 -25.90 20.06
C ASP A 597 -19.59 -26.75 20.06
N ASP A 598 -18.53 -26.23 20.65
CA ASP A 598 -17.30 -26.93 21.01
C ASP A 598 -17.10 -26.72 22.51
N GLY A 599 -17.73 -27.60 23.28
CA GLY A 599 -17.61 -27.62 24.73
C GLY A 599 -16.17 -27.78 25.18
N GLU A 600 -15.56 -26.67 25.59
CA GLU A 600 -14.61 -26.64 26.69
C GLU A 600 -15.12 -25.62 27.71
N ASP A 601 -15.89 -26.15 28.67
CA ASP A 601 -16.15 -25.51 29.97
C ASP A 601 -14.80 -25.10 30.57
N THR A 602 -14.39 -23.86 30.36
CA THR A 602 -13.37 -23.20 31.18
C THR A 602 -14.09 -22.64 32.39
N GLU A 603 -14.51 -23.53 33.28
CA GLU A 603 -14.73 -23.19 34.69
C GLU A 603 -13.39 -22.71 35.25
N SER A 604 -13.18 -21.39 35.22
CA SER A 604 -12.22 -20.74 36.08
C SER A 604 -12.90 -20.55 37.45
N ASP A 605 -12.63 -21.52 38.32
CA ASP A 605 -12.85 -21.40 39.77
C ASP A 605 -11.93 -20.30 40.32
N ASP A 606 -12.36 -19.04 40.22
CA ASP A 606 -11.88 -17.95 41.08
C ASP A 606 -13.08 -17.31 41.78
N GLU A 607 -13.50 -17.96 42.88
CA GLU A 607 -14.37 -17.39 43.91
C GLU A 607 -13.61 -16.27 44.65
N ASP A 608 -13.54 -15.06 44.09
CA ASP A 608 -13.37 -13.80 44.85
C ASP A 608 -13.48 -12.59 43.90
N ASP A 609 -14.69 -12.05 43.70
CA ASP A 609 -14.96 -10.60 43.67
C ASP A 609 -16.46 -10.32 43.49
N SER A 610 -17.12 -10.02 44.60
CA SER A 610 -18.55 -9.65 44.67
C SER A 610 -18.83 -8.21 44.20
N GLU A 611 -18.17 -7.71 43.14
CA GLU A 611 -18.37 -6.35 42.62
C GLU A 611 -18.73 -6.26 41.12
N ASN A 612 -18.88 -7.37 40.39
CA ASN A 612 -19.06 -7.35 38.92
C ASN A 612 -20.36 -7.98 38.38
N ASP A 613 -21.44 -7.99 39.16
CA ASP A 613 -22.76 -8.54 38.76
C ASP A 613 -23.46 -7.77 37.59
N ASP A 614 -22.89 -6.67 37.10
CA ASP A 614 -23.50 -5.79 36.10
C ASP A 614 -22.89 -5.93 34.68
N ILE A 615 -21.85 -6.74 34.49
CA ILE A 615 -21.21 -6.94 33.18
C ILE A 615 -22.00 -7.97 32.36
N VAL A 616 -22.40 -7.58 31.16
CA VAL A 616 -23.20 -8.40 30.23
C VAL A 616 -22.33 -9.03 29.14
N ALA A 617 -21.27 -8.37 28.69
CA ALA A 617 -20.33 -8.92 27.71
C ALA A 617 -18.95 -8.28 27.85
N THR A 618 -17.89 -9.02 27.50
CA THR A 618 -16.51 -8.50 27.52
C THR A 618 -15.66 -9.15 26.42
N ARG A 619 -14.72 -8.39 25.85
CA ARG A 619 -13.73 -8.89 24.88
C ARG A 619 -12.39 -8.19 25.11
N GLU A 620 -11.31 -8.96 25.09
CA GLU A 620 -9.94 -8.44 25.18
C GLU A 620 -9.20 -8.72 23.87
N LEU A 621 -8.53 -7.70 23.34
CA LEU A 621 -7.72 -7.80 22.12
C LEU A 621 -6.63 -6.73 22.14
N GLY A 622 -5.39 -7.10 21.78
CA GLY A 622 -4.28 -6.15 21.68
C GLY A 622 -3.97 -5.39 22.98
N GLY A 623 -4.19 -6.01 24.15
CA GLY A 623 -4.01 -5.38 25.46
C GLY A 623 -5.06 -4.31 25.83
N LYS A 624 -6.14 -4.20 25.04
CA LYS A 624 -7.32 -3.37 25.34
C LYS A 624 -8.50 -4.29 25.68
N THR A 625 -9.43 -3.83 26.52
CA THR A 625 -10.62 -4.58 26.92
C THR A 625 -11.87 -3.71 26.75
N VAL A 626 -12.87 -4.21 26.03
CA VAL A 626 -14.19 -3.59 25.94
C VAL A 626 -15.16 -4.38 26.82
N THR A 627 -15.92 -3.66 27.65
CA THR A 627 -16.90 -4.24 28.57
C THR A 627 -18.25 -3.56 28.40
N PHE A 628 -19.32 -4.35 28.35
CA PHE A 628 -20.70 -3.89 28.26
C PHE A 628 -21.44 -4.11 29.58
N ARG A 629 -22.21 -3.12 30.02
CA ARG A 629 -23.07 -3.20 31.21
C ARG A 629 -24.43 -2.57 30.98
N GLN A 630 -25.39 -2.85 31.86
CA GLN A 630 -26.69 -2.18 31.80
C GLN A 630 -26.60 -0.69 32.23
N PRO A 631 -27.46 0.20 31.69
CA PRO A 631 -27.57 1.60 32.10
C PRO A 631 -28.12 1.73 33.53
N THR A 632 -27.32 2.28 34.46
CA THR A 632 -27.68 2.44 35.88
C THR A 632 -28.03 3.89 36.26
N SER A 633 -27.70 4.85 35.40
CA SER A 633 -27.93 6.28 35.63
C SER A 633 -28.77 6.92 34.53
N SER A 634 -29.32 8.11 34.82
CA SER A 634 -29.96 8.95 33.78
C SER A 634 -28.97 9.48 32.74
N GLU A 635 -27.68 9.51 33.06
CA GLU A 635 -26.62 9.92 32.13
C GLU A 635 -26.22 8.81 31.16
N ASP A 636 -26.29 7.56 31.61
CA ASP A 636 -26.19 6.38 30.74
C ASP A 636 -27.35 6.40 29.74
N ARG A 637 -28.57 6.68 30.23
CA ARG A 637 -29.82 6.79 29.45
C ARG A 637 -29.98 8.16 28.80
N ARG A 638 -28.88 8.75 28.34
CA ARG A 638 -28.89 10.07 27.70
C ARG A 638 -29.84 10.09 26.50
N TYR A 639 -29.79 9.07 25.65
CA TYR A 639 -30.66 8.91 24.50
C TYR A 639 -31.69 7.81 24.74
N ALA A 640 -32.90 7.97 24.21
CA ALA A 640 -33.95 6.95 24.31
C ALA A 640 -33.58 5.72 23.47
N GLY A 641 -33.88 4.52 23.96
CA GLY A 641 -33.51 3.27 23.29
C GLY A 641 -32.10 2.76 23.61
N VAL A 642 -31.30 3.45 24.42
CA VAL A 642 -30.01 2.92 24.89
C VAL A 642 -30.27 1.71 25.79
N THR A 643 -29.81 0.55 25.34
CA THR A 643 -29.96 -0.73 26.03
C THR A 643 -28.76 -1.03 26.93
N HIS A 644 -27.56 -0.59 26.53
CA HIS A 644 -26.28 -0.95 27.14
C HIS A 644 -25.27 0.20 27.12
N ILE A 645 -24.25 0.11 27.96
CA ILE A 645 -23.10 1.03 27.99
C ILE A 645 -21.82 0.25 27.80
N ALA A 646 -21.01 0.63 26.81
CA ALA A 646 -19.69 0.09 26.56
C ALA A 646 -18.60 0.99 27.18
N THR A 647 -17.57 0.37 27.74
CA THR A 647 -16.38 1.03 28.29
C THR A 647 -15.12 0.36 27.81
N LEU A 648 -14.07 1.14 27.55
CA LEU A 648 -12.76 0.67 27.07
C LEU A 648 -11.69 0.89 28.15
N SER A 649 -10.93 -0.15 28.50
CA SER A 649 -9.93 -0.11 29.59
C SER A 649 -8.82 0.94 29.39
N SER A 650 -8.50 1.29 28.16
CA SER A 650 -7.42 2.23 27.79
C SER A 650 -7.86 3.68 27.57
N ALA A 651 -9.15 3.96 27.34
CA ALA A 651 -9.64 5.29 26.92
C ALA A 651 -10.24 6.15 28.03
N GLY A 652 -10.13 5.73 29.30
CA GLY A 652 -10.74 6.46 30.41
C GLY A 652 -12.28 6.34 30.45
N GLN A 653 -12.92 7.08 31.37
CA GLN A 653 -14.37 6.98 31.67
C GLN A 653 -15.30 7.59 30.59
N VAL A 654 -14.99 7.50 29.30
CA VAL A 654 -15.93 7.95 28.24
C VAL A 654 -16.83 6.78 27.85
N PRO A 655 -18.08 6.72 28.35
CA PRO A 655 -19.01 5.64 28.00
C PRO A 655 -19.52 5.81 26.57
N LEU A 656 -19.41 4.74 25.79
CA LEU A 656 -20.07 4.62 24.50
C LEU A 656 -21.48 4.05 24.75
N ARG A 657 -22.51 4.76 24.29
CA ARG A 657 -23.90 4.32 24.47
C ARG A 657 -24.23 3.31 23.40
N THR A 658 -24.94 2.25 23.76
CA THR A 658 -25.19 1.12 22.84
C THR A 658 -26.68 0.81 22.74
N ILE A 659 -27.15 0.62 21.51
CA ILE A 659 -28.47 0.05 21.21
C ILE A 659 -28.25 -1.34 20.61
N ALA A 660 -28.53 -2.37 21.40
CA ALA A 660 -28.67 -3.74 20.92
C ALA A 660 -30.10 -3.90 20.39
N LEU A 661 -30.25 -3.99 19.07
CA LEU A 661 -31.56 -4.01 18.40
C LEU A 661 -32.40 -5.22 18.81
N LYS A 662 -31.76 -6.37 19.07
CA LYS A 662 -32.44 -7.58 19.55
C LYS A 662 -33.13 -7.34 20.89
N ASP A 663 -32.38 -6.84 21.88
CA ASP A 663 -32.93 -6.49 23.20
C ASP A 663 -34.00 -5.41 23.13
N LEU A 664 -33.82 -4.42 22.26
CA LEU A 664 -34.77 -3.35 22.06
C LEU A 664 -36.12 -3.90 21.56
N ILE A 665 -36.08 -4.73 20.52
CA ILE A 665 -37.27 -5.31 19.88
C ILE A 665 -37.97 -6.29 20.84
N GLU A 666 -37.23 -7.11 21.59
CA GLU A 666 -37.83 -8.10 22.49
C GLU A 666 -38.51 -7.47 23.72
N GLN A 667 -38.11 -6.26 24.10
CA GLN A 667 -38.64 -5.56 25.28
C GLN A 667 -39.70 -4.50 24.94
N THR A 668 -39.91 -4.16 23.66
CA THR A 668 -40.90 -3.18 23.18
C THR A 668 -42.08 -3.83 22.49
#